data_AF-A0AA46K815-F1
#
_entry.id   AF-A0AA46K815-F1
#
_cell.length_a   1.000
_cell.length_b   1.000
_cell.length_c   1.000
_cell.angle_alpha   90.00
_cell.angle_beta   90.00
_cell.angle_gamma   90.00
#
_symmetry.space_group_name_H-M   'P 1'
#
loop_
_entity.id
_entity.type
_entity.pdbx_description
1 polymer ?
#
loop_
_entity_poly.entity_id
_entity_poly.type
_entity_poly.pdbx_seq_one_letter_code
_entity_poly.pdbx_strand_id
1 'polypeptide(L)'
;MMKHPLTLSALALLVCASAQAATVDLRVLETTDLHSNMMDFDYYKDTPTDKFGLVRTASLIQQARQQAANAVLVDNGDIIQGSPLGDYMAAKGLKPGDVHPVYKAMNTLDYVVGNIGNHEFNYGLDYLKNAIAGAKFPYINANVIDAKTQKPLFTPYIIVDTPVKDRDGKAHTLRIGYIGFVPPQILVWDKANLQGKVTVDDITATAKRYVPEMRKQGADLVVAIPHSGLSSEPYKAMAENSVYYLSQVPGIDAIMFGHAHAVFPSKDFANIKGADIDKGLLNGVPAVMPGQWGDHLGVVDLQLNNDGGSWKVTAAKAEARPIYDKENKKSLAAEDAALVKVLADDHKGTREFVSQPIGKSDGNMYSYLALVQDDPTVQIVNNAQKAYVEHYIQGDPDLADLPVLSAAAPFKVGGRKNDPASFVEVEKGQLTFRNAADLYLYPNTLVVVKASGKEVKEWLECSAGQFNQIDVNSAKPQGLINWDGFRTYNFDVIDGVNYQIDVSQPARYDGECQLINEKAERIKRLTFNGKPIDPNATFLVATNNYRAYGGKFAGTGDQHIAFASPDENRSVLAAYISAETQRHGAVHPQADNNWRLATFSSKQPLDIRFETSPSDKATAFIKEHAQYPMTAEGHDRIGFAVYRIDLSAK
;
A
#
# COMPACT_ATOMS: atom_id res chain seq x y z
N MET A 1 -47.55 -27.36 -86.67
CA MET A 1 -46.53 -27.88 -85.75
C MET A 1 -45.16 -27.37 -86.19
N MET A 2 -44.69 -26.27 -85.60
CA MET A 2 -43.28 -25.86 -85.66
C MET A 2 -42.90 -25.35 -84.27
N LYS A 3 -41.87 -25.96 -83.69
CA LYS A 3 -41.39 -25.73 -82.32
C LYS A 3 -40.41 -24.57 -82.33
N HIS A 4 -40.61 -23.60 -81.43
CA HIS A 4 -39.62 -22.57 -81.09
C HIS A 4 -38.61 -23.09 -80.05
N PRO A 5 -37.37 -22.58 -80.03
CA PRO A 5 -36.33 -23.02 -79.11
C PRO A 5 -36.45 -22.30 -77.76
N LEU A 6 -36.24 -23.03 -76.67
CA LEU A 6 -36.04 -22.46 -75.33
C LEU A 6 -34.64 -21.87 -75.23
N THR A 7 -34.57 -20.61 -74.81
CA THR A 7 -33.35 -19.89 -74.42
C THR A 7 -32.86 -20.36 -73.06
N LEU A 8 -31.58 -20.73 -73.01
CA LEU A 8 -30.81 -21.05 -71.81
C LEU A 8 -30.57 -19.77 -70.99
N SER A 9 -31.09 -19.68 -69.77
CA SER A 9 -30.68 -18.66 -68.79
C SER A 9 -29.71 -19.30 -67.79
N ALA A 10 -28.44 -18.90 -67.87
CA ALA A 10 -27.42 -19.26 -66.91
C ALA A 10 -27.64 -18.49 -65.60
N LEU A 11 -28.02 -19.21 -64.53
CA LEU A 11 -28.10 -18.67 -63.18
C LEU A 11 -26.70 -18.74 -62.54
N ALA A 12 -26.03 -17.60 -62.45
CA ALA A 12 -24.81 -17.44 -61.66
C ALA A 12 -25.17 -17.57 -60.17
N LEU A 13 -24.81 -18.69 -59.56
CA LEU A 13 -24.76 -18.85 -58.10
C LEU A 13 -23.59 -18.01 -57.57
N LEU A 14 -23.87 -16.75 -57.20
CA LEU A 14 -23.03 -16.03 -56.24
C LEU A 14 -23.21 -16.71 -54.89
N VAL A 15 -22.23 -17.55 -54.52
CA VAL A 15 -22.03 -17.93 -53.13
C VAL A 15 -21.50 -16.68 -52.41
N CYS A 16 -22.41 -15.89 -51.84
CA CYS A 16 -22.03 -14.93 -50.80
C CYS A 16 -21.54 -15.75 -49.59
N ALA A 17 -20.25 -16.05 -49.57
CA ALA A 17 -19.59 -16.45 -48.33
C ALA A 17 -19.58 -15.22 -47.42
N SER A 18 -20.56 -15.11 -46.53
CA SER A 18 -20.46 -14.23 -45.37
C SER A 18 -19.24 -14.72 -44.57
N ALA A 19 -18.11 -14.04 -44.73
CA ALA A 19 -16.96 -14.24 -43.87
C ALA A 19 -17.40 -13.88 -42.44
N GLN A 20 -17.70 -14.89 -41.63
CA GLN A 20 -17.99 -14.70 -40.22
C GLN A 20 -16.70 -14.21 -39.56
N ALA A 21 -16.74 -13.01 -38.98
CA ALA A 21 -15.59 -12.44 -38.28
C ALA A 21 -15.16 -13.38 -37.15
N ALA A 22 -13.87 -13.69 -37.06
CA ALA A 22 -13.36 -14.55 -36.00
C ALA A 22 -13.53 -13.84 -34.65
N THR A 23 -14.13 -14.52 -33.67
CA THR A 23 -14.31 -14.00 -32.31
C THR A 23 -13.39 -14.73 -31.33
N VAL A 24 -12.50 -14.00 -30.68
CA VAL A 24 -11.59 -14.50 -29.64
C VAL A 24 -12.03 -13.96 -28.29
N ASP A 25 -12.19 -14.85 -27.31
CA ASP A 25 -12.33 -14.47 -25.90
C ASP A 25 -10.96 -14.58 -25.22
N LEU A 26 -10.43 -13.47 -24.72
CA LEU A 26 -9.14 -13.37 -24.05
C LEU A 26 -9.33 -12.95 -22.59
N ARG A 27 -8.72 -13.69 -21.68
CA ARG A 27 -8.62 -13.33 -20.27
C ARG A 27 -7.23 -12.78 -19.93
N VAL A 28 -7.16 -11.63 -19.29
CA VAL A 28 -5.94 -11.06 -18.71
C VAL A 28 -6.06 -11.15 -17.19
N LEU A 29 -5.10 -11.80 -16.56
CA LEU A 29 -5.01 -12.00 -15.12
C LEU A 29 -3.92 -11.09 -14.53
N GLU A 30 -4.11 -10.63 -13.30
CA GLU A 30 -3.14 -9.77 -12.61
C GLU A 30 -2.95 -10.16 -11.14
N THR A 31 -1.69 -10.11 -10.71
CA THR A 31 -1.30 -9.86 -9.31
C THR A 31 -0.62 -8.50 -9.17
N THR A 32 -0.71 -7.90 -7.98
CA THR A 32 -0.07 -6.63 -7.64
C THR A 32 0.18 -6.58 -6.13
N ASP A 33 1.10 -5.73 -5.68
CA ASP A 33 1.28 -5.36 -4.27
C ASP A 33 1.39 -6.60 -3.35
N LEU A 34 2.05 -7.66 -3.85
CA LEU A 34 2.19 -8.92 -3.11
C LEU A 34 2.99 -8.70 -1.82
N HIS A 35 3.92 -7.75 -1.83
CA HIS A 35 4.74 -7.38 -0.70
C HIS A 35 5.44 -8.57 -0.02
N SER A 36 5.94 -9.52 -0.81
CA SER A 36 6.52 -10.77 -0.32
C SER A 36 5.59 -11.63 0.55
N ASN A 37 4.28 -11.39 0.56
CA ASN A 37 3.28 -12.28 1.17
C ASN A 37 3.02 -13.48 0.23
N MET A 38 4.00 -14.36 0.15
CA MET A 38 3.97 -15.50 -0.77
C MET A 38 3.24 -16.71 -0.15
N MET A 39 3.42 -16.90 1.15
CA MET A 39 2.82 -17.97 1.95
C MET A 39 1.53 -17.47 2.61
N ASP A 40 0.61 -18.38 2.91
CA ASP A 40 -0.60 -18.12 3.67
C ASP A 40 -0.31 -18.14 5.19
N PHE A 41 0.68 -17.33 5.58
CA PHE A 41 1.24 -17.33 6.93
C PHE A 41 1.51 -15.91 7.43
N ASP A 42 0.97 -15.59 8.61
CA ASP A 42 1.25 -14.34 9.31
C ASP A 42 2.56 -14.50 10.10
N TYR A 43 3.65 -14.04 9.50
CA TYR A 43 4.98 -14.05 10.13
C TYR A 43 5.05 -13.16 11.37
N TYR A 44 4.15 -12.22 11.60
CA TYR A 44 4.13 -11.40 12.82
C TYR A 44 3.48 -12.12 14.00
N LYS A 45 2.55 -13.04 13.73
CA LYS A 45 1.82 -13.83 14.75
C LYS A 45 2.25 -15.29 14.87
N ASP A 46 3.09 -15.77 13.97
CA ASP A 46 3.49 -17.19 13.84
C ASP A 46 2.33 -18.15 13.62
N THR A 47 1.32 -17.71 12.88
CA THR A 47 0.12 -18.52 12.63
C THR A 47 -0.18 -18.61 11.14
N PRO A 48 -0.69 -19.76 10.66
CA PRO A 48 -1.36 -19.83 9.36
C PRO A 48 -2.52 -18.83 9.27
N THR A 49 -2.84 -18.42 8.06
CA THR A 49 -3.97 -17.56 7.71
C THR A 49 -4.56 -18.04 6.39
N ASP A 50 -5.85 -17.81 6.15
CA ASP A 50 -6.51 -18.07 4.88
C ASP A 50 -6.88 -16.80 4.11
N LYS A 51 -6.41 -15.64 4.61
CA LYS A 51 -6.84 -14.31 4.14
C LYS A 51 -5.94 -13.68 3.09
N PHE A 52 -4.70 -14.14 2.95
CA PHE A 52 -3.74 -13.65 1.95
C PHE A 52 -2.73 -14.75 1.57
N GLY A 53 -1.84 -14.46 0.63
CA GLY A 53 -0.76 -15.35 0.21
C GLY A 53 -0.87 -15.81 -1.25
N LEU A 54 0.20 -15.62 -2.03
CA LEU A 54 0.25 -16.08 -3.43
C LEU A 54 -0.04 -17.58 -3.57
N VAL A 55 0.34 -18.42 -2.60
CA VAL A 55 0.00 -19.86 -2.59
C VAL A 55 -1.50 -20.13 -2.72
N ARG A 56 -2.36 -19.24 -2.24
CA ARG A 56 -3.82 -19.36 -2.41
C ARG A 56 -4.29 -18.71 -3.70
N THR A 57 -3.75 -17.55 -4.06
CA THR A 57 -4.04 -16.88 -5.34
C THR A 57 -3.69 -17.76 -6.54
N ALA A 58 -2.63 -18.59 -6.44
CA ALA A 58 -2.21 -19.55 -7.46
C ALA A 58 -3.33 -20.52 -7.85
N SER A 59 -4.13 -20.97 -6.88
CA SER A 59 -5.32 -21.78 -7.16
C SER A 59 -6.39 -21.02 -7.94
N LEU A 60 -6.60 -19.72 -7.64
CA LEU A 60 -7.51 -18.88 -8.43
C LEU A 60 -6.98 -18.65 -9.85
N ILE A 61 -5.66 -18.50 -10.03
CA ILE A 61 -5.03 -18.36 -11.35
C ILE A 61 -5.31 -19.62 -12.19
N GLN A 62 -5.10 -20.81 -11.61
CA GLN A 62 -5.36 -22.08 -12.29
C GLN A 62 -6.84 -22.24 -12.65
N GLN A 63 -7.75 -21.94 -11.71
CA GLN A 63 -9.20 -21.98 -11.98
C GLN A 63 -9.59 -20.99 -13.09
N ALA A 64 -9.07 -19.77 -13.06
CA ALA A 64 -9.37 -18.75 -14.05
C ALA A 64 -8.86 -19.14 -15.45
N ARG A 65 -7.72 -19.82 -15.54
CA ARG A 65 -7.19 -20.40 -16.79
C ARG A 65 -8.05 -21.55 -17.30
N GLN A 66 -8.57 -22.42 -16.43
CA GLN A 66 -9.47 -23.52 -16.84
C GLN A 66 -10.82 -23.03 -17.37
N GLN A 67 -11.24 -21.82 -16.98
CA GLN A 67 -12.50 -21.19 -17.39
C GLN A 67 -12.39 -20.43 -18.74
N ALA A 68 -11.20 -20.30 -19.32
CA ALA A 68 -10.98 -19.52 -20.53
C ALA A 68 -10.13 -20.29 -21.55
N ALA A 69 -10.45 -20.18 -22.84
CA ALA A 69 -9.65 -20.79 -23.90
C ALA A 69 -8.27 -20.11 -24.05
N ASN A 70 -8.21 -18.80 -23.77
CA ASN A 70 -7.02 -17.97 -23.89
C ASN A 70 -6.86 -17.16 -22.61
N ALA A 71 -5.71 -17.27 -21.96
CA ALA A 71 -5.41 -16.52 -20.76
C ALA A 71 -3.93 -16.13 -20.69
N VAL A 72 -3.66 -14.90 -20.25
CA VAL A 72 -2.32 -14.39 -19.95
C VAL A 72 -2.29 -13.86 -18.52
N LEU A 73 -1.13 -13.88 -17.87
CA LEU A 73 -0.95 -13.43 -16.48
C LEU A 73 0.15 -12.37 -16.41
N VAL A 74 -0.17 -11.23 -15.82
CA VAL A 74 0.77 -10.11 -15.61
C VAL A 74 0.94 -9.82 -14.13
N ASP A 75 2.03 -9.15 -13.79
CA ASP A 75 2.24 -8.60 -12.44
C ASP A 75 2.51 -7.10 -12.50
N ASN A 76 2.00 -6.36 -11.53
CA ASN A 76 2.12 -4.90 -11.49
C ASN A 76 3.08 -4.35 -10.42
N GLY A 77 4.02 -5.14 -9.90
CA GLY A 77 5.08 -4.64 -9.02
C GLY A 77 4.70 -4.59 -7.53
N ASP A 78 5.60 -4.02 -6.73
CA ASP A 78 5.63 -4.06 -5.26
C ASP A 78 5.65 -5.49 -4.70
N ILE A 79 6.69 -6.23 -5.07
CA ILE A 79 6.83 -7.66 -4.76
C ILE A 79 7.92 -7.91 -3.71
N ILE A 80 9.06 -7.24 -3.80
CA ILE A 80 10.29 -7.63 -3.08
C ILE A 80 10.42 -7.09 -1.65
N GLN A 81 9.46 -6.30 -1.18
CA GLN A 81 9.46 -5.68 0.15
C GLN A 81 8.08 -5.78 0.80
N GLY A 82 8.00 -5.91 2.13
CA GLY A 82 6.79 -5.64 2.92
C GLY A 82 6.41 -6.70 3.95
N SER A 83 6.72 -7.97 3.69
CA SER A 83 6.65 -9.04 4.68
C SER A 83 8.04 -9.40 5.20
N PRO A 84 8.14 -10.10 6.34
CA PRO A 84 9.44 -10.55 6.85
C PRO A 84 10.22 -11.49 5.92
N LEU A 85 9.55 -12.10 4.92
CA LEU A 85 10.25 -12.85 3.87
C LEU A 85 11.11 -11.92 3.01
N GLY A 86 10.59 -10.73 2.67
CA GLY A 86 11.35 -9.71 1.96
C GLY A 86 12.50 -9.19 2.81
N ASP A 87 12.23 -8.89 4.09
CA ASP A 87 13.25 -8.40 5.05
C ASP A 87 14.40 -9.40 5.23
N TYR A 88 14.07 -10.69 5.38
CA TYR A 88 15.07 -11.76 5.49
C TYR A 88 15.99 -11.79 4.26
N MET A 89 15.42 -11.65 3.06
CA MET A 89 16.20 -11.66 1.82
C MET A 89 17.03 -10.41 1.63
N ALA A 90 16.52 -9.24 2.02
CA ALA A 90 17.28 -8.00 2.03
C ALA A 90 18.48 -8.09 3.00
N ALA A 91 18.25 -8.58 4.23
CA ALA A 91 19.29 -8.75 5.24
C ALA A 91 20.35 -9.78 4.84
N LYS A 92 19.93 -10.89 4.20
CA LYS A 92 20.84 -11.88 3.63
C LYS A 92 21.65 -11.33 2.45
N GLY A 93 21.08 -10.35 1.74
CA GLY A 93 21.58 -9.84 0.48
C GLY A 93 21.33 -10.80 -0.69
N LEU A 94 21.38 -10.26 -1.90
CA LEU A 94 21.18 -11.03 -3.13
C LEU A 94 22.38 -10.87 -4.06
N LYS A 95 23.08 -11.97 -4.34
CA LYS A 95 24.25 -12.00 -5.23
C LYS A 95 23.81 -12.28 -6.67
N PRO A 96 24.62 -11.90 -7.68
CA PRO A 96 24.34 -12.27 -9.07
C PRO A 96 24.18 -13.79 -9.21
N GLY A 97 23.06 -14.23 -9.78
CA GLY A 97 22.70 -15.64 -9.96
C GLY A 97 21.80 -16.21 -8.86
N ASP A 98 21.65 -15.54 -7.72
CA ASP A 98 20.63 -15.90 -6.74
C ASP A 98 19.24 -15.59 -7.29
N VAL A 99 18.24 -16.40 -6.90
CA VAL A 99 16.83 -16.18 -7.26
C VAL A 99 16.07 -15.80 -6.01
N HIS A 100 15.51 -14.58 -5.99
CA HIS A 100 14.64 -14.13 -4.90
C HIS A 100 13.45 -15.10 -4.74
N PRO A 101 13.01 -15.47 -3.52
CA PRO A 101 11.93 -16.44 -3.33
C PRO A 101 10.63 -16.05 -4.02
N VAL A 102 10.35 -14.75 -4.11
CA VAL A 102 9.18 -14.25 -4.86
C VAL A 102 9.22 -14.71 -6.32
N TYR A 103 10.40 -14.63 -6.95
CA TYR A 103 10.59 -15.08 -8.33
C TYR A 103 10.67 -16.60 -8.45
N LYS A 104 11.20 -17.32 -7.44
CA LYS A 104 11.10 -18.79 -7.42
C LYS A 104 9.64 -19.23 -7.57
N ALA A 105 8.73 -18.58 -6.86
CA ALA A 105 7.29 -18.83 -6.92
C ALA A 105 6.66 -18.34 -8.23
N MET A 106 6.84 -17.07 -8.60
CA MET A 106 6.22 -16.53 -9.82
C MET A 106 6.68 -17.24 -11.09
N ASN A 107 7.92 -17.74 -11.12
CA ASN A 107 8.45 -18.52 -12.24
C ASN A 107 7.71 -19.85 -12.49
N THR A 108 6.85 -20.31 -11.58
CA THR A 108 6.02 -21.52 -11.76
C THR A 108 4.60 -21.21 -12.22
N LEU A 109 4.25 -19.92 -12.38
CA LEU A 109 2.88 -19.48 -12.65
C LEU A 109 2.71 -18.91 -14.06
N ASP A 110 3.72 -18.97 -14.93
CA ASP A 110 3.65 -18.53 -16.33
C ASP A 110 3.20 -17.05 -16.48
N TYR A 111 3.85 -16.14 -15.76
CA TYR A 111 3.71 -14.71 -16.00
C TYR A 111 4.28 -14.37 -17.39
N VAL A 112 3.57 -13.54 -18.16
CA VAL A 112 4.04 -13.05 -19.47
C VAL A 112 4.92 -11.81 -19.33
N VAL A 113 4.65 -10.96 -18.33
CA VAL A 113 5.42 -9.73 -18.05
C VAL A 113 5.16 -9.25 -16.62
N GLY A 114 6.17 -8.62 -16.01
CA GLY A 114 6.04 -7.86 -14.78
C GLY A 114 6.32 -6.37 -15.01
N ASN A 115 5.66 -5.49 -14.26
CA ASN A 115 6.01 -4.07 -14.16
C ASN A 115 6.80 -3.77 -12.87
N ILE A 116 7.54 -2.66 -12.87
CA ILE A 116 8.24 -2.14 -11.70
C ILE A 116 7.30 -1.24 -10.90
N GLY A 117 7.12 -1.55 -9.61
CA GLY A 117 6.50 -0.71 -8.59
C GLY A 117 7.51 0.13 -7.81
N ASN A 118 7.03 0.92 -6.83
CA ASN A 118 7.91 1.80 -6.06
C ASN A 118 8.81 1.03 -5.09
N HIS A 119 8.30 -0.04 -4.48
CA HIS A 119 9.03 -0.81 -3.47
C HIS A 119 10.17 -1.66 -4.07
N GLU A 120 10.22 -1.80 -5.39
CA GLU A 120 11.38 -2.36 -6.09
C GLU A 120 12.68 -1.54 -5.88
N PHE A 121 12.57 -0.25 -5.56
CA PHE A 121 13.73 0.65 -5.42
C PHE A 121 14.30 0.75 -3.99
N ASN A 122 13.63 0.15 -2.99
CA ASN A 122 13.98 0.30 -1.57
C ASN A 122 15.38 -0.18 -1.19
N TYR A 123 15.89 -1.17 -1.91
CA TYR A 123 17.22 -1.74 -1.66
C TYR A 123 18.27 -1.28 -2.69
N GLY A 124 17.93 -0.27 -3.50
CA GLY A 124 18.81 0.30 -4.53
C GLY A 124 18.83 -0.47 -5.85
N LEU A 125 19.34 0.20 -6.89
CA LEU A 125 19.31 -0.29 -8.27
C LEU A 125 20.10 -1.59 -8.50
N ASP A 126 21.18 -1.82 -7.74
CA ASP A 126 21.98 -3.04 -7.87
C ASP A 126 21.26 -4.26 -7.30
N TYR A 127 20.61 -4.12 -6.15
CA TYR A 127 19.77 -5.18 -5.58
C TYR A 127 18.58 -5.47 -6.50
N LEU A 128 17.89 -4.41 -6.97
CA LEU A 128 16.78 -4.55 -7.91
C LEU A 128 17.21 -5.32 -9.17
N LYS A 129 18.35 -4.95 -9.77
CA LYS A 129 18.90 -5.64 -10.94
C LYS A 129 19.14 -7.14 -10.67
N ASN A 130 19.72 -7.47 -9.52
CA ASN A 130 19.95 -8.87 -9.16
C ASN A 130 18.64 -9.61 -8.91
N ALA A 131 17.64 -8.95 -8.30
CA ALA A 131 16.34 -9.53 -8.02
C ALA A 131 15.60 -9.90 -9.31
N ILE A 132 15.41 -8.93 -10.21
CA ILE A 132 14.68 -9.17 -11.47
C ILE A 132 15.43 -10.11 -12.43
N ALA A 133 16.76 -10.24 -12.31
CA ALA A 133 17.52 -11.22 -13.07
C ALA A 133 17.14 -12.68 -12.75
N GLY A 134 16.52 -12.92 -11.60
CA GLY A 134 15.96 -14.24 -11.22
C GLY A 134 14.59 -14.54 -11.83
N ALA A 135 13.91 -13.57 -12.45
CA ALA A 135 12.63 -13.76 -13.12
C ALA A 135 12.80 -14.44 -14.48
N LYS A 136 11.92 -15.39 -14.82
CA LYS A 136 11.86 -16.08 -16.12
C LYS A 136 10.91 -15.39 -17.11
N PHE A 137 10.45 -14.20 -16.77
CA PHE A 137 9.59 -13.36 -17.57
C PHE A 137 10.19 -11.95 -17.62
N PRO A 138 9.95 -11.19 -18.70
CA PRO A 138 10.50 -9.85 -18.84
C PRO A 138 9.88 -8.86 -17.85
N TYR A 139 10.68 -7.87 -17.48
CA TYR A 139 10.23 -6.69 -16.74
C TYR A 139 10.18 -5.47 -17.65
N ILE A 140 9.15 -4.63 -17.46
CA ILE A 140 8.97 -3.37 -18.19
C ILE A 140 8.80 -2.19 -17.25
N ASN A 141 9.18 -1.00 -17.71
CA ASN A 141 8.81 0.29 -17.13
C ASN A 141 9.12 1.41 -18.14
N ALA A 142 8.12 2.23 -18.45
CA ALA A 142 8.22 3.24 -19.51
C ALA A 142 8.72 4.61 -19.06
N ASN A 143 8.61 4.93 -17.76
CA ASN A 143 8.80 6.30 -17.28
C ASN A 143 10.01 6.51 -16.37
N VAL A 144 10.79 5.47 -16.03
CA VAL A 144 12.08 5.63 -15.35
C VAL A 144 13.19 5.80 -16.38
N ILE A 145 13.89 6.93 -16.30
CA ILE A 145 14.90 7.36 -17.25
C ILE A 145 16.27 7.34 -16.57
N ASP A 146 17.27 6.73 -17.21
CA ASP A 146 18.65 6.79 -16.74
C ASP A 146 19.18 8.22 -16.90
N ALA A 147 19.64 8.82 -15.79
CA ALA A 147 20.02 10.23 -15.75
C ALA A 147 21.26 10.54 -16.61
N LYS A 148 22.11 9.55 -16.89
CA LYS A 148 23.34 9.75 -17.68
C LYS A 148 23.06 9.68 -19.17
N THR A 149 22.28 8.69 -19.60
CA THR A 149 22.03 8.39 -21.01
C THR A 149 20.79 9.09 -21.55
N GLN A 150 19.91 9.60 -20.68
CA GLN A 150 18.63 10.22 -21.04
C GLN A 150 17.73 9.26 -21.85
N LYS A 151 17.87 7.97 -21.58
CA LYS A 151 17.09 6.88 -22.19
C LYS A 151 16.34 6.12 -21.10
N PRO A 152 15.24 5.42 -21.43
CA PRO A 152 14.58 4.54 -20.49
C PRO A 152 15.58 3.58 -19.84
N LEU A 153 15.55 3.50 -18.50
CA LEU A 153 16.41 2.61 -17.74
C LEU A 153 16.02 1.14 -17.93
N PHE A 154 14.71 0.89 -18.06
CA PHE A 154 14.14 -0.42 -18.33
C PHE A 154 13.57 -0.47 -19.76
N THR A 155 13.22 -1.67 -20.21
CA THR A 155 12.43 -1.83 -21.44
C THR A 155 11.07 -1.13 -21.27
N PRO A 156 10.72 -0.11 -22.08
CA PRO A 156 9.50 0.68 -21.85
C PRO A 156 8.22 -0.13 -21.98
N TYR A 157 8.19 -0.98 -23.00
CA TYR A 157 7.08 -1.85 -23.34
C TYR A 157 7.59 -3.04 -24.15
N ILE A 158 6.77 -4.07 -24.26
CA ILE A 158 6.98 -5.21 -25.17
C ILE A 158 5.72 -5.48 -25.98
N ILE A 159 5.86 -6.08 -27.16
CA ILE A 159 4.74 -6.62 -27.94
C ILE A 159 4.97 -8.12 -28.08
N VAL A 160 4.02 -8.91 -27.62
CA VAL A 160 4.12 -10.37 -27.58
C VAL A 160 3.13 -10.97 -28.56
N ASP A 161 3.63 -11.78 -29.50
CA ASP A 161 2.82 -12.60 -30.38
C ASP A 161 2.22 -13.75 -29.56
N THR A 162 0.92 -13.66 -29.27
CA THR A 162 0.20 -14.57 -28.37
C THR A 162 -0.67 -15.53 -29.18
N PRO A 163 -0.39 -16.84 -29.17
CA PRO A 163 -1.25 -17.83 -29.81
C PRO A 163 -2.61 -17.87 -29.10
N VAL A 164 -3.69 -17.76 -29.85
CA VAL A 164 -5.06 -17.80 -29.32
C VAL A 164 -5.95 -18.69 -30.18
N LYS A 165 -7.04 -19.18 -29.60
CA LYS A 165 -8.13 -19.87 -30.29
C LYS A 165 -9.36 -18.99 -30.31
N ASP A 166 -10.02 -18.92 -31.47
CA ASP A 166 -11.36 -18.35 -31.55
C ASP A 166 -12.43 -19.32 -31.01
N ARG A 167 -13.69 -18.88 -30.99
CA ARG A 167 -14.83 -19.69 -30.51
C ARG A 167 -15.08 -20.96 -31.32
N ASP A 168 -14.60 -21.02 -32.56
CA ASP A 168 -14.68 -22.20 -33.42
C ASP A 168 -13.45 -23.13 -33.25
N GLY A 169 -12.53 -22.77 -32.34
CA GLY A 169 -11.32 -23.52 -32.02
C GLY A 169 -10.17 -23.31 -33.02
N LYS A 170 -10.31 -22.41 -33.98
CA LYS A 170 -9.28 -22.10 -34.98
C LYS A 170 -8.18 -21.25 -34.34
N ALA A 171 -6.94 -21.60 -34.64
CA ALA A 171 -5.77 -20.89 -34.14
C ALA A 171 -5.57 -19.55 -34.86
N HIS A 172 -5.25 -18.52 -34.08
CA HIS A 172 -4.84 -17.19 -34.52
C HIS A 172 -3.64 -16.73 -33.70
N THR A 173 -3.05 -15.61 -34.10
CA THR A 173 -2.03 -14.91 -33.31
C THR A 173 -2.52 -13.50 -33.03
N LEU A 174 -2.49 -13.12 -31.76
CA LEU A 174 -2.84 -11.79 -31.30
C LEU A 174 -1.58 -11.09 -30.78
N ARG A 175 -1.26 -9.90 -31.28
CA ARG A 175 -0.08 -9.15 -30.88
C ARG A 175 -0.44 -8.22 -29.73
N ILE A 176 -0.08 -8.61 -28.50
CA ILE A 176 -0.46 -7.86 -27.30
C ILE A 176 0.72 -6.99 -26.84
N GLY A 177 0.51 -5.68 -26.85
CA GLY A 177 1.44 -4.70 -26.29
C GLY A 177 1.22 -4.57 -24.78
N TYR A 178 2.31 -4.61 -24.01
CA TYR A 178 2.30 -4.40 -22.56
C TYR A 178 3.20 -3.22 -22.21
N ILE A 179 2.66 -2.25 -21.47
CA ILE A 179 3.38 -1.04 -21.05
C ILE A 179 3.19 -0.79 -19.56
N GLY A 180 4.28 -0.51 -18.84
CA GLY A 180 4.28 -0.37 -17.38
C GLY A 180 4.75 1.02 -16.91
N PHE A 181 4.34 1.41 -15.70
CA PHE A 181 4.66 2.73 -15.12
C PHE A 181 4.85 2.63 -13.61
N VAL A 182 5.57 3.59 -13.03
CA VAL A 182 5.75 3.74 -11.57
C VAL A 182 5.47 5.17 -11.13
N PRO A 183 5.04 5.45 -9.88
CA PRO A 183 4.79 6.80 -9.43
C PRO A 183 6.07 7.63 -9.45
N PRO A 184 6.05 8.88 -9.97
CA PRO A 184 7.24 9.73 -9.96
C PRO A 184 7.81 10.03 -8.57
N GLN A 185 7.00 9.85 -7.54
CA GLN A 185 7.35 10.02 -6.13
C GLN A 185 8.44 9.07 -5.63
N ILE A 186 8.83 8.02 -6.38
CA ILE A 186 10.01 7.22 -6.03
C ILE A 186 11.28 8.08 -5.87
N LEU A 187 11.39 9.21 -6.59
CA LEU A 187 12.51 10.14 -6.45
C LEU A 187 12.52 10.86 -5.09
N VAL A 188 11.39 10.88 -4.40
CA VAL A 188 11.22 11.44 -3.06
C VAL A 188 11.40 10.34 -2.01
N TRP A 189 10.67 9.24 -2.11
CA TRP A 189 10.67 8.18 -1.10
C TRP A 189 11.98 7.39 -1.05
N ASP A 190 12.58 7.12 -2.21
CA ASP A 190 13.81 6.34 -2.38
C ASP A 190 14.99 7.22 -2.80
N LYS A 191 14.94 8.51 -2.42
CA LYS A 191 15.94 9.50 -2.81
C LYS A 191 17.38 9.04 -2.55
N ALA A 192 17.66 8.46 -1.38
CA ALA A 192 18.99 7.96 -1.03
C ALA A 192 19.53 6.91 -2.03
N ASN A 193 18.63 6.13 -2.63
CA ASN A 193 18.95 5.10 -3.60
C ASN A 193 19.03 5.63 -5.03
N LEU A 194 18.26 6.66 -5.37
CA LEU A 194 17.97 7.06 -6.76
C LEU A 194 18.58 8.41 -7.18
N GLN A 195 18.87 9.31 -6.23
CA GLN A 195 19.33 10.66 -6.53
C GLN A 195 20.57 10.64 -7.44
N GLY A 196 20.50 11.40 -8.54
CA GLY A 196 21.58 11.51 -9.52
C GLY A 196 21.78 10.29 -10.43
N LYS A 197 21.01 9.21 -10.23
CA LYS A 197 21.08 7.99 -11.04
C LYS A 197 19.95 7.90 -12.05
N VAL A 198 18.75 8.34 -11.68
CA VAL A 198 17.54 8.31 -12.53
C VAL A 198 16.75 9.61 -12.46
N THR A 199 15.95 9.86 -13.49
CA THR A 199 14.80 10.77 -13.47
C THR A 199 13.53 9.96 -13.76
N VAL A 200 12.36 10.53 -13.50
CA VAL A 200 11.07 9.87 -13.78
C VAL A 200 10.17 10.83 -14.53
N ASP A 201 9.58 10.35 -15.61
CA ASP A 201 8.64 11.09 -16.46
C ASP A 201 7.19 10.91 -15.98
N ASP A 202 6.32 11.84 -16.38
CA ASP A 202 4.88 11.77 -16.09
C ASP A 202 4.24 10.52 -16.73
N ILE A 203 3.45 9.79 -15.94
CA ILE A 203 2.80 8.54 -16.34
C ILE A 203 1.92 8.75 -17.59
N THR A 204 1.03 9.74 -17.54
CA THR A 204 0.02 9.95 -18.59
C THR A 204 0.66 10.49 -19.87
N ALA A 205 1.62 11.41 -19.77
CA ALA A 205 2.36 11.94 -20.90
C ALA A 205 3.20 10.84 -21.59
N THR A 206 3.83 9.97 -20.79
CA THR A 206 4.59 8.82 -21.29
C THR A 206 3.69 7.83 -22.04
N ALA A 207 2.50 7.53 -21.52
CA ALA A 207 1.52 6.70 -22.22
C ALA A 207 1.08 7.31 -23.56
N LYS A 208 0.79 8.62 -23.59
CA LYS A 208 0.42 9.35 -24.82
C LYS A 208 1.51 9.30 -25.89
N ARG A 209 2.78 9.11 -25.50
CA ARG A 209 3.90 8.92 -26.42
C ARG A 209 3.98 7.47 -26.94
N TYR A 210 4.02 6.50 -26.04
CA TYR A 210 4.36 5.12 -26.41
C TYR A 210 3.17 4.30 -26.92
N VAL A 211 1.93 4.58 -26.50
CA VAL A 211 0.76 3.82 -26.97
C VAL A 211 0.58 3.93 -28.49
N PRO A 212 0.62 5.12 -29.12
CA PRO A 212 0.60 5.23 -30.58
C PRO A 212 1.77 4.52 -31.27
N GLU A 213 2.95 4.50 -30.65
CA GLU A 213 4.13 3.81 -31.17
C GLU A 213 3.93 2.29 -31.21
N MET A 214 3.41 1.70 -30.13
CA MET A 214 3.09 0.26 -30.09
C MET A 214 2.05 -0.12 -31.15
N ARG A 215 1.00 0.69 -31.30
CA ARG A 215 -0.02 0.50 -32.34
C ARG A 215 0.60 0.53 -33.74
N LYS A 216 1.50 1.49 -34.01
CA LYS A 216 2.23 1.57 -35.29
C LYS A 216 3.15 0.37 -35.53
N GLN A 217 3.69 -0.23 -34.47
CA GLN A 217 4.47 -1.48 -34.52
C GLN A 217 3.59 -2.74 -34.66
N GLY A 218 2.27 -2.56 -34.74
CA GLY A 218 1.28 -3.58 -35.04
C GLY A 218 0.75 -4.32 -33.81
N ALA A 219 0.70 -3.65 -32.65
CA ALA A 219 -0.04 -4.15 -31.49
C ALA A 219 -1.56 -4.15 -31.76
N ASP A 220 -2.16 -5.34 -31.75
CA ASP A 220 -3.60 -5.56 -31.86
C ASP A 220 -4.34 -5.15 -30.59
N LEU A 221 -3.68 -5.34 -29.44
CA LEU A 221 -4.13 -4.88 -28.13
C LEU A 221 -3.03 -4.13 -27.41
N VAL A 222 -3.40 -3.23 -26.50
CA VAL A 222 -2.52 -2.58 -25.54
C VAL A 222 -3.08 -2.72 -24.13
N VAL A 223 -2.34 -3.43 -23.29
CA VAL A 223 -2.59 -3.57 -21.87
C VAL A 223 -1.62 -2.66 -21.11
N ALA A 224 -2.16 -1.67 -20.40
CA ALA A 224 -1.36 -0.86 -19.49
C ALA A 224 -1.32 -1.54 -18.11
N ILE A 225 -0.13 -1.60 -17.53
CA ILE A 225 0.15 -2.21 -16.22
C ILE A 225 0.77 -1.12 -15.31
N PRO A 226 0.02 -0.08 -14.93
CA PRO A 226 0.58 1.01 -14.13
C PRO A 226 0.59 0.67 -12.64
N HIS A 227 1.76 0.74 -12.02
CA HIS A 227 1.87 0.77 -10.56
C HIS A 227 1.46 2.16 -10.08
N SER A 228 0.15 2.40 -10.04
CA SER A 228 -0.45 3.71 -9.78
C SER A 228 -1.90 3.49 -9.36
N GLY A 229 -2.40 4.30 -8.44
CA GLY A 229 -3.78 4.20 -7.99
C GLY A 229 -4.78 5.01 -8.83
N LEU A 230 -6.04 4.92 -8.42
CA LEU A 230 -7.16 5.63 -9.00
C LEU A 230 -7.52 6.87 -8.18
N SER A 231 -7.36 8.06 -8.78
CA SER A 231 -7.81 9.33 -8.23
C SER A 231 -8.72 10.06 -9.22
N SER A 232 -9.77 10.71 -8.71
CA SER A 232 -10.66 11.59 -9.47
C SER A 232 -10.33 13.08 -9.33
N GLU A 233 -9.24 13.41 -8.63
CA GLU A 233 -8.75 14.78 -8.52
C GLU A 233 -8.38 15.36 -9.88
N PRO A 234 -8.46 16.69 -10.09
CA PRO A 234 -8.04 17.34 -11.33
C PRO A 234 -6.61 16.96 -11.75
N TYR A 235 -6.38 16.89 -13.06
CA TYR A 235 -5.11 16.42 -13.62
C TYR A 235 -3.96 17.26 -13.11
N LYS A 236 -2.97 16.60 -12.54
CA LYS A 236 -1.71 17.19 -12.14
C LYS A 236 -0.58 16.39 -12.78
N ALA A 237 0.33 17.09 -13.44
CA ALA A 237 1.55 16.45 -13.93
C ALA A 237 2.32 15.85 -12.74
N MET A 238 2.95 14.71 -12.97
CA MET A 238 3.68 13.93 -11.97
C MET A 238 2.80 13.40 -10.83
N ALA A 239 1.49 13.26 -11.04
CA ALA A 239 0.60 12.69 -10.04
C ALA A 239 0.90 11.21 -9.78
N GLU A 240 0.91 10.85 -8.49
CA GLU A 240 1.08 9.47 -8.00
C GLU A 240 -0.01 8.54 -8.55
N ASN A 241 -1.27 8.98 -8.48
CA ASN A 241 -2.47 8.21 -8.81
C ASN A 241 -3.07 8.70 -10.13
N SER A 242 -2.65 8.11 -11.25
CA SER A 242 -2.90 8.59 -12.62
C SER A 242 -3.83 7.69 -13.44
N VAL A 243 -4.36 6.59 -12.89
CA VAL A 243 -5.14 5.58 -13.64
C VAL A 243 -6.38 6.16 -14.32
N TYR A 244 -7.05 7.13 -13.70
CA TYR A 244 -8.18 7.83 -14.32
C TYR A 244 -7.80 8.44 -15.67
N TYR A 245 -6.65 9.09 -15.73
CA TYR A 245 -6.18 9.75 -16.95
C TYR A 245 -5.59 8.78 -17.97
N LEU A 246 -5.00 7.67 -17.52
CA LEU A 246 -4.60 6.58 -18.40
C LEU A 246 -5.79 5.98 -19.15
N SER A 247 -6.93 5.80 -18.49
CA SER A 247 -8.14 5.29 -19.16
C SER A 247 -8.70 6.22 -20.26
N GLN A 248 -8.21 7.46 -20.35
CA GLN A 248 -8.57 8.41 -21.39
C GLN A 248 -7.55 8.45 -22.54
N VAL A 249 -6.43 7.72 -22.44
CA VAL A 249 -5.41 7.67 -23.50
C VAL A 249 -5.91 6.77 -24.64
N PRO A 250 -6.12 7.32 -25.86
CA PRO A 250 -6.62 6.52 -26.97
C PRO A 250 -5.68 5.36 -27.31
N GLY A 251 -6.27 4.18 -27.47
CA GLY A 251 -5.55 2.98 -27.88
C GLY A 251 -5.11 2.06 -26.75
N ILE A 252 -5.38 2.39 -25.48
CA ILE A 252 -5.32 1.44 -24.35
C ILE A 252 -6.63 0.62 -24.32
N ASP A 253 -6.53 -0.70 -24.26
CA ASP A 253 -7.69 -1.61 -24.26
C ASP A 253 -8.00 -2.23 -22.89
N ALA A 254 -7.02 -2.27 -21.98
CA ALA A 254 -7.19 -2.75 -20.62
C ALA A 254 -6.17 -2.10 -19.67
N ILE A 255 -6.54 -1.97 -18.39
CA ILE A 255 -5.66 -1.45 -17.34
C ILE A 255 -5.62 -2.42 -16.15
N MET A 256 -4.42 -2.92 -15.85
CA MET A 256 -4.14 -3.82 -14.72
C MET A 256 -3.32 -3.01 -13.71
N PHE A 257 -3.94 -2.49 -12.63
CA PHE A 257 -3.32 -1.47 -11.76
C PHE A 257 -3.26 -1.84 -10.27
N GLY A 258 -2.52 -1.05 -9.49
CA GLY A 258 -2.07 -1.39 -8.13
C GLY A 258 -1.76 -0.16 -7.27
N HIS A 259 -0.75 -0.23 -6.41
CA HIS A 259 -0.19 0.84 -5.57
C HIS A 259 -1.08 1.32 -4.41
N ALA A 260 -2.37 1.53 -4.68
CA ALA A 260 -3.28 2.06 -3.68
C ALA A 260 -3.85 0.98 -2.73
N HIS A 261 -3.56 -0.30 -2.95
CA HIS A 261 -4.01 -1.45 -2.14
C HIS A 261 -5.54 -1.55 -1.98
N ALA A 262 -6.29 -0.90 -2.86
CA ALA A 262 -7.75 -0.93 -2.83
C ALA A 262 -8.27 -1.99 -3.80
N VAL A 263 -9.57 -2.28 -3.74
CA VAL A 263 -10.21 -3.23 -4.65
C VAL A 263 -11.05 -2.46 -5.66
N PHE A 264 -10.67 -2.51 -6.94
CA PHE A 264 -11.47 -2.01 -8.06
C PHE A 264 -11.77 -3.16 -9.04
N PRO A 265 -13.00 -3.29 -9.54
CA PRO A 265 -14.18 -2.47 -9.23
C PRO A 265 -14.76 -2.73 -7.83
N SER A 266 -15.25 -1.68 -7.17
CA SER A 266 -16.03 -1.79 -5.95
C SER A 266 -16.91 -0.55 -5.73
N LYS A 267 -17.87 -0.66 -4.81
CA LYS A 267 -18.79 0.44 -4.44
C LYS A 267 -18.07 1.71 -3.97
N ASP A 268 -16.84 1.58 -3.46
CA ASP A 268 -16.05 2.71 -2.97
C ASP A 268 -15.66 3.66 -4.10
N PHE A 269 -15.68 3.20 -5.35
CA PHE A 269 -15.37 3.98 -6.55
C PHE A 269 -16.61 4.37 -7.37
N ALA A 270 -17.83 4.06 -6.91
CA ALA A 270 -19.06 4.28 -7.67
C ALA A 270 -19.35 5.75 -8.01
N ASN A 271 -18.79 6.68 -7.23
CA ASN A 271 -18.97 8.12 -7.45
C ASN A 271 -17.97 8.72 -8.45
N ILE A 272 -16.98 7.94 -8.92
CA ILE A 272 -16.02 8.41 -9.93
C ILE A 272 -16.72 8.46 -11.29
N LYS A 273 -16.75 9.66 -11.89
CA LYS A 273 -17.34 9.86 -13.21
C LYS A 273 -16.68 8.97 -14.26
N GLY A 274 -17.47 8.12 -14.91
CA GLY A 274 -16.99 7.18 -15.93
C GLY A 274 -16.63 5.80 -15.39
N ALA A 275 -16.71 5.57 -14.08
CA ALA A 275 -16.64 4.24 -13.51
C ALA A 275 -17.98 3.50 -13.69
N ASP A 276 -17.94 2.33 -14.31
CA ASP A 276 -19.03 1.35 -14.37
C ASP A 276 -18.61 0.17 -13.49
N ILE A 277 -19.10 0.15 -12.24
CA ILE A 277 -18.70 -0.84 -11.24
C ILE A 277 -19.22 -2.24 -11.58
N ASP A 278 -20.41 -2.34 -12.20
CA ASP A 278 -21.02 -3.62 -12.54
C ASP A 278 -20.23 -4.35 -13.64
N LYS A 279 -19.67 -3.59 -14.58
CA LYS A 279 -18.82 -4.12 -15.65
C LYS A 279 -17.32 -4.02 -15.37
N GLY A 280 -16.90 -3.29 -14.34
CA GLY A 280 -15.49 -3.02 -14.07
C GLY A 280 -14.81 -2.18 -15.14
N LEU A 281 -15.50 -1.17 -15.67
CA LEU A 281 -14.95 -0.26 -16.68
C LEU A 281 -14.64 1.10 -16.07
N LEU A 282 -13.61 1.76 -16.59
CA LEU A 282 -13.27 3.14 -16.31
C LEU A 282 -13.15 3.90 -17.64
N ASN A 283 -14.01 4.89 -17.85
CA ASN A 283 -14.13 5.61 -19.13
C ASN A 283 -14.29 4.68 -20.34
N GLY A 284 -14.96 3.54 -20.15
CA GLY A 284 -15.19 2.51 -21.18
C GLY A 284 -14.05 1.49 -21.35
N VAL A 285 -12.93 1.64 -20.65
CA VAL A 285 -11.81 0.70 -20.66
C VAL A 285 -11.91 -0.24 -19.45
N PRO A 286 -11.86 -1.57 -19.59
CA PRO A 286 -11.83 -2.48 -18.44
C PRO A 286 -10.59 -2.23 -17.58
N ALA A 287 -10.80 -2.11 -16.27
CA ALA A 287 -9.73 -1.85 -15.33
C ALA A 287 -9.93 -2.67 -14.05
N VAL A 288 -8.84 -3.13 -13.43
CA VAL A 288 -8.89 -3.90 -12.19
C VAL A 288 -7.73 -3.53 -11.28
N MET A 289 -8.00 -3.49 -9.97
CA MET A 289 -6.98 -3.37 -8.92
C MET A 289 -7.28 -4.41 -7.85
N PRO A 290 -6.51 -5.51 -7.78
CA PRO A 290 -6.83 -6.65 -6.93
C PRO A 290 -6.18 -6.57 -5.54
N GLY A 291 -6.50 -5.51 -4.78
CA GLY A 291 -6.13 -5.44 -3.37
C GLY A 291 -4.62 -5.45 -3.13
N GLN A 292 -4.15 -6.33 -2.25
CA GLN A 292 -2.74 -6.48 -1.86
C GLN A 292 -2.46 -7.88 -1.30
N TRP A 293 -1.19 -8.24 -1.16
CA TRP A 293 -0.73 -9.44 -0.43
C TRP A 293 -1.24 -10.77 -1.00
N GLY A 294 -1.75 -10.76 -2.24
CA GLY A 294 -2.41 -11.90 -2.86
C GLY A 294 -3.83 -12.17 -2.33
N ASP A 295 -4.48 -11.19 -1.68
CA ASP A 295 -5.84 -11.34 -1.16
C ASP A 295 -6.92 -11.40 -2.26
N HIS A 296 -6.61 -10.91 -3.47
CA HIS A 296 -7.44 -11.05 -4.67
C HIS A 296 -6.60 -11.42 -5.91
N LEU A 297 -7.30 -11.91 -6.94
CA LEU A 297 -6.80 -12.04 -8.31
C LEU A 297 -7.54 -11.06 -9.22
N GLY A 298 -6.81 -10.24 -9.97
CA GLY A 298 -7.39 -9.36 -10.98
C GLY A 298 -7.76 -10.15 -12.24
N VAL A 299 -8.95 -9.92 -12.80
CA VAL A 299 -9.43 -10.59 -14.01
C VAL A 299 -10.08 -9.58 -14.94
N VAL A 300 -9.57 -9.48 -16.16
CA VAL A 300 -10.18 -8.74 -17.27
C VAL A 300 -10.52 -9.73 -18.38
N ASP A 301 -11.78 -9.79 -18.77
CA ASP A 301 -12.28 -10.56 -19.91
C ASP A 301 -12.55 -9.62 -21.09
N LEU A 302 -11.93 -9.92 -22.24
CA LEU A 302 -12.07 -9.20 -23.49
C LEU A 302 -12.67 -10.12 -24.56
N GLN A 303 -13.72 -9.66 -25.22
CA GLN A 303 -14.18 -10.24 -26.48
C GLN A 303 -13.59 -9.41 -27.63
N LEU A 304 -12.88 -10.08 -28.54
CA LEU A 304 -12.32 -9.47 -29.74
C LEU A 304 -12.95 -10.03 -31.01
N ASN A 305 -13.26 -9.15 -31.96
CA ASN A 305 -13.65 -9.54 -33.31
C ASN A 305 -12.58 -9.10 -34.33
N ASN A 306 -12.32 -9.96 -35.30
CA ASN A 306 -11.48 -9.63 -36.46
C ASN A 306 -12.35 -9.25 -37.66
N ASP A 307 -12.69 -7.96 -37.74
CA ASP A 307 -13.46 -7.41 -38.85
C ASP A 307 -12.50 -6.88 -39.93
N GLY A 308 -12.29 -7.66 -40.99
CA GLY A 308 -11.51 -7.20 -42.16
C GLY A 308 -10.00 -7.11 -41.93
N GLY A 309 -9.45 -7.90 -41.01
CA GLY A 309 -8.00 -8.01 -40.77
C GLY A 309 -7.47 -7.20 -39.59
N SER A 310 -8.34 -6.59 -38.78
CA SER A 310 -7.97 -5.85 -37.57
C SER A 310 -8.81 -6.33 -36.39
N TRP A 311 -8.13 -6.72 -35.32
CA TRP A 311 -8.78 -7.09 -34.05
C TRP A 311 -9.30 -5.85 -33.33
N LYS A 312 -10.52 -5.94 -32.81
CA LYS A 312 -11.16 -4.89 -32.01
C LYS A 312 -11.88 -5.49 -30.81
N VAL A 313 -11.74 -4.85 -29.66
CA VAL A 313 -12.54 -5.19 -28.48
C VAL A 313 -13.99 -4.79 -28.71
N THR A 314 -14.92 -5.74 -28.60
CA THR A 314 -16.37 -5.53 -28.79
C THR A 314 -17.16 -5.62 -27.50
N ALA A 315 -16.63 -6.35 -26.51
CA ALA A 315 -17.16 -6.39 -25.16
C ALA A 315 -16.02 -6.60 -24.16
N ALA A 316 -16.19 -6.06 -22.96
CA ALA A 316 -15.22 -6.21 -21.89
C ALA A 316 -15.90 -6.24 -20.53
N LYS A 317 -15.28 -6.95 -19.58
CA LYS A 317 -15.63 -6.90 -18.16
C LYS A 317 -14.35 -7.04 -17.33
N ALA A 318 -14.31 -6.40 -16.18
CA ALA A 318 -13.29 -6.63 -15.17
C ALA A 318 -13.90 -7.01 -13.81
N GLU A 319 -13.18 -7.80 -13.02
CA GLU A 319 -13.51 -8.15 -11.65
C GLU A 319 -12.25 -8.46 -10.84
N ALA A 320 -12.31 -8.22 -9.52
CA ALA A 320 -11.30 -8.69 -8.57
C ALA A 320 -11.88 -9.88 -7.80
N ARG A 321 -11.26 -11.05 -7.91
CA ARG A 321 -11.72 -12.29 -7.28
C ARG A 321 -11.06 -12.48 -5.91
N PRO A 322 -11.79 -12.43 -4.80
CA PRO A 322 -11.22 -12.62 -3.47
C PRO A 322 -10.79 -14.07 -3.23
N ILE A 323 -9.71 -14.27 -2.48
CA ILE A 323 -9.35 -15.60 -1.96
C ILE A 323 -10.14 -15.96 -0.69
N TYR A 324 -10.77 -14.99 -0.03
CA TYR A 324 -11.46 -15.13 1.24
C TYR A 324 -12.76 -14.33 1.28
N ASP A 325 -13.85 -14.99 1.68
CA ASP A 325 -15.14 -14.38 1.93
C ASP A 325 -15.17 -13.80 3.34
N LYS A 326 -15.08 -12.46 3.44
CA LYS A 326 -15.09 -11.76 4.72
C LYS A 326 -16.44 -11.86 5.44
N GLU A 327 -17.55 -11.91 4.71
CA GLU A 327 -18.90 -11.95 5.28
C GLU A 327 -19.19 -13.32 5.89
N ASN A 328 -18.88 -14.39 5.16
CA ASN A 328 -19.09 -15.77 5.61
C ASN A 328 -17.89 -16.37 6.36
N LYS A 329 -16.81 -15.59 6.53
CA LYS A 329 -15.55 -15.99 7.18
C LYS A 329 -15.00 -17.31 6.64
N LYS A 330 -14.86 -17.40 5.32
CA LYS A 330 -14.55 -18.66 4.64
C LYS A 330 -13.53 -18.45 3.53
N SER A 331 -12.50 -19.29 3.50
CA SER A 331 -11.60 -19.40 2.35
C SER A 331 -12.36 -19.80 1.07
N LEU A 332 -12.13 -19.04 0.00
CA LEU A 332 -12.65 -19.28 -1.35
C LEU A 332 -11.64 -19.97 -2.25
N ALA A 333 -10.35 -19.88 -1.91
CA ALA A 333 -9.26 -20.55 -2.63
C ALA A 333 -8.57 -21.58 -1.73
N ALA A 334 -8.19 -22.72 -2.32
CA ALA A 334 -7.33 -23.69 -1.65
C ALA A 334 -5.85 -23.26 -1.77
N GLU A 335 -5.02 -23.74 -0.86
CA GLU A 335 -3.56 -23.59 -0.95
C GLU A 335 -3.00 -24.47 -2.09
N ASP A 336 -2.08 -23.92 -2.89
CA ASP A 336 -1.33 -24.66 -3.90
C ASP A 336 -0.14 -25.38 -3.25
N ALA A 337 -0.27 -26.70 -3.07
CA ALA A 337 0.75 -27.52 -2.42
C ALA A 337 2.09 -27.59 -3.19
N ALA A 338 2.09 -27.40 -4.52
CA ALA A 338 3.32 -27.39 -5.31
C ALA A 338 4.10 -26.10 -5.05
N LEU A 339 3.40 -24.97 -4.97
CA LEU A 339 4.00 -23.67 -4.69
C LEU A 339 4.51 -23.56 -3.25
N VAL A 340 3.78 -24.12 -2.28
CA VAL A 340 4.24 -24.28 -0.89
C VAL A 340 5.56 -25.02 -0.84
N LYS A 341 5.68 -26.12 -1.59
CA LYS A 341 6.92 -26.90 -1.64
C LYS A 341 8.09 -26.10 -2.25
N VAL A 342 7.83 -25.26 -3.25
CA VAL A 342 8.85 -24.36 -3.85
C VAL A 342 9.39 -23.37 -2.83
N LEU A 343 8.54 -22.89 -1.91
CA LEU A 343 8.88 -21.87 -0.92
C LEU A 343 9.28 -22.42 0.46
N ALA A 344 9.28 -23.75 0.66
CA ALA A 344 9.40 -24.35 1.99
C ALA A 344 10.68 -23.94 2.75
N ASP A 345 11.84 -23.93 2.08
CA ASP A 345 13.11 -23.54 2.71
C ASP A 345 13.16 -22.05 3.01
N ASP A 346 12.62 -21.22 2.11
CA ASP A 346 12.57 -19.77 2.29
C ASP A 346 11.61 -19.39 3.42
N HIS A 347 10.46 -20.07 3.51
CA HIS A 347 9.50 -19.96 4.60
C HIS A 347 10.14 -20.33 5.95
N LYS A 348 10.85 -21.47 6.00
CA LYS A 348 11.58 -21.89 7.20
C LYS A 348 12.65 -20.86 7.60
N GLY A 349 13.49 -20.44 6.66
CA GLY A 349 14.54 -19.43 6.91
C GLY A 349 13.96 -18.10 7.39
N THR A 350 12.81 -17.69 6.84
CA THR A 350 12.09 -16.49 7.30
C THR A 350 11.64 -16.64 8.76
N ARG A 351 11.02 -17.77 9.13
CA ARG A 351 10.60 -18.03 10.51
C ARG A 351 11.78 -18.07 11.49
N GLU A 352 12.91 -18.64 11.08
CA GLU A 352 14.15 -18.64 11.85
C GLU A 352 14.74 -17.23 12.02
N PHE A 353 14.69 -16.41 10.97
CA PHE A 353 15.14 -15.02 11.00
C PHE A 353 14.31 -14.16 11.97
N VAL A 354 12.98 -14.22 11.88
CA VAL A 354 12.12 -13.39 12.76
C VAL A 354 12.06 -13.89 14.20
N SER A 355 12.39 -15.16 14.45
CA SER A 355 12.42 -15.72 15.81
C SER A 355 13.70 -15.43 16.57
N GLN A 356 14.68 -14.73 15.97
CA GLN A 356 15.90 -14.34 16.67
C GLN A 356 15.56 -13.51 17.91
N PRO A 357 16.06 -13.88 19.11
CA PRO A 357 15.75 -13.17 20.34
C PRO A 357 16.39 -11.79 20.35
N ILE A 358 15.62 -10.77 20.72
CA ILE A 358 16.09 -9.38 20.80
C ILE A 358 16.02 -8.80 22.22
N GLY A 359 15.45 -9.52 23.18
CA GLY A 359 15.37 -9.06 24.57
C GLY A 359 14.10 -9.51 25.26
N LYS A 360 13.65 -8.78 26.27
CA LYS A 360 12.44 -9.09 27.04
C LYS A 360 11.65 -7.84 27.37
N SER A 361 10.33 -7.93 27.44
CA SER A 361 9.44 -6.89 27.99
C SER A 361 8.81 -7.38 29.29
N ASP A 362 8.60 -6.51 30.27
CA ASP A 362 7.82 -6.83 31.46
C ASP A 362 6.36 -6.36 31.38
N GLY A 363 6.02 -5.57 30.36
CA GLY A 363 4.67 -5.08 30.04
C GLY A 363 4.16 -5.57 28.69
N ASN A 364 2.83 -5.64 28.57
CA ASN A 364 2.16 -5.89 27.29
C ASN A 364 2.11 -4.60 26.47
N MET A 365 2.26 -4.70 25.15
CA MET A 365 2.22 -3.57 24.22
C MET A 365 1.12 -3.80 23.18
N TYR A 366 -0.04 -3.17 23.39
CA TYR A 366 -1.19 -3.26 22.48
C TYR A 366 -1.62 -1.88 21.98
N SER A 367 -1.92 -1.81 20.69
CA SER A 367 -2.31 -0.55 20.02
C SER A 367 -3.83 -0.28 20.07
N TYR A 368 -4.61 -1.02 20.87
CA TYR A 368 -6.07 -0.92 20.91
C TYR A 368 -6.60 0.48 21.28
N LEU A 369 -5.81 1.26 22.01
CA LEU A 369 -6.17 2.60 22.48
C LEU A 369 -5.33 3.71 21.81
N ALA A 370 -4.42 3.35 20.89
CA ALA A 370 -3.43 4.25 20.29
C ALA A 370 -4.00 5.44 19.52
N LEU A 371 -5.27 5.36 19.10
CA LEU A 371 -5.96 6.45 18.42
C LEU A 371 -6.67 7.42 19.38
N VAL A 372 -6.74 7.14 20.68
CA VAL A 372 -7.50 7.97 21.64
C VAL A 372 -6.71 8.41 22.86
N GLN A 373 -5.53 7.81 23.08
CA GLN A 373 -4.61 8.17 24.15
C GLN A 373 -3.20 7.70 23.79
N ASP A 374 -2.23 8.21 24.54
CA ASP A 374 -0.87 7.70 24.51
C ASP A 374 -0.79 6.21 24.89
N ASP A 375 0.11 5.49 24.24
CA ASP A 375 0.10 4.03 24.21
C ASP A 375 1.51 3.40 24.16
N PRO A 376 1.66 2.20 24.73
CA PRO A 376 2.97 1.56 24.90
C PRO A 376 3.66 1.17 23.58
N THR A 377 2.91 0.97 22.50
CA THR A 377 3.45 0.51 21.21
C THR A 377 4.19 1.61 20.46
N VAL A 378 3.66 2.84 20.49
CA VAL A 378 4.31 4.00 19.88
C VAL A 378 5.41 4.53 20.81
N GLN A 379 5.21 4.48 22.13
CA GLN A 379 6.21 4.91 23.11
C GLN A 379 7.56 4.21 22.92
N ILE A 380 7.57 2.88 22.82
CA ILE A 380 8.84 2.14 22.70
C ILE A 380 9.59 2.46 21.40
N VAL A 381 8.86 2.70 20.31
CA VAL A 381 9.44 3.14 19.02
C VAL A 381 10.08 4.51 19.19
N ASN A 382 9.35 5.46 19.76
CA ASN A 382 9.85 6.81 19.99
C ASN A 382 11.08 6.83 20.93
N ASN A 383 11.07 6.01 21.97
CA ASN A 383 12.20 5.86 22.88
C ASN A 383 13.44 5.33 22.15
N ALA A 384 13.28 4.31 21.30
CA ALA A 384 14.37 3.74 20.53
C ALA A 384 14.97 4.74 19.54
N GLN A 385 14.11 5.45 18.79
CA GLN A 385 14.52 6.50 17.85
C GLN A 385 15.26 7.63 18.57
N LYS A 386 14.71 8.12 19.68
CA LYS A 386 15.33 9.18 20.49
C LYS A 386 16.68 8.75 21.04
N ALA A 387 16.77 7.57 21.66
CA ALA A 387 18.02 7.05 22.22
C ALA A 387 19.09 6.84 21.15
N TYR A 388 18.71 6.39 19.95
CA TYR A 388 19.61 6.27 18.81
C TYR A 388 20.17 7.63 18.41
N VAL A 389 19.32 8.64 18.24
CA VAL A 389 19.74 9.99 17.83
C VAL A 389 20.60 10.64 18.90
N GLU A 390 20.19 10.59 20.16
CA GLU A 390 20.97 11.12 21.30
C GLU A 390 22.35 10.48 21.41
N HIS A 391 22.49 9.19 21.05
CA HIS A 391 23.79 8.54 20.97
C HIS A 391 24.59 8.98 19.74
N TYR A 392 23.94 9.05 18.57
CA TYR A 392 24.59 9.35 17.30
C TYR A 392 25.18 10.78 17.27
N ILE A 393 24.51 11.75 17.87
CA ILE A 393 24.94 13.16 17.86
C ILE A 393 25.98 13.51 18.93
N GLN A 394 26.41 12.55 19.76
CA GLN A 394 27.34 12.83 20.86
C GLN A 394 28.66 13.41 20.33
N GLY A 395 28.99 14.62 20.78
CA GLY A 395 30.21 15.32 20.37
C GLY A 395 30.11 16.05 19.03
N ASP A 396 28.96 16.01 18.35
CA ASP A 396 28.70 16.84 17.17
C ASP A 396 28.46 18.31 17.61
N PRO A 397 29.31 19.28 17.22
CA PRO A 397 29.22 20.65 17.71
C PRO A 397 27.96 21.39 17.23
N ASP A 398 27.30 20.92 16.17
CA ASP A 398 26.13 21.58 15.57
C ASP A 398 24.81 20.92 16.00
N LEU A 399 24.87 19.72 16.60
CA LEU A 399 23.71 18.89 16.92
C LEU A 399 23.62 18.49 18.39
N ALA A 400 24.74 18.27 19.09
CA ALA A 400 24.76 17.64 20.42
C ALA A 400 23.93 18.37 21.49
N ASP A 401 23.83 19.70 21.39
CA ASP A 401 23.11 20.55 22.35
C ASP A 401 21.63 20.77 21.97
N LEU A 402 21.18 20.26 20.81
CA LEU A 402 19.79 20.41 20.39
C LEU A 402 18.90 19.36 21.05
N PRO A 403 17.70 19.76 21.54
CA PRO A 403 16.76 18.81 22.12
C PRO A 403 16.24 17.82 21.07
N VAL A 404 16.24 16.54 21.43
CA VAL A 404 15.75 15.45 20.58
C VAL A 404 14.30 15.09 20.93
N LEU A 405 13.45 15.12 19.93
CA LEU A 405 12.07 14.63 19.91
C LEU A 405 12.00 13.40 18.98
N SER A 406 10.91 12.65 19.05
CA SER A 406 10.68 11.53 18.13
C SER A 406 9.24 11.52 17.63
N ALA A 407 9.05 11.32 16.33
CA ALA A 407 7.74 11.25 15.68
C ALA A 407 7.51 9.87 15.09
N ALA A 408 6.45 9.19 15.56
CA ALA A 408 6.03 7.88 15.08
C ALA A 408 4.50 7.76 15.05
N ALA A 409 3.98 6.96 14.12
CA ALA A 409 2.55 6.68 14.00
C ALA A 409 2.22 5.24 14.46
N PRO A 410 1.01 5.00 14.99
CA PRO A 410 0.55 3.64 15.27
C PRO A 410 0.14 2.94 13.96
N PHE A 411 1.03 2.14 13.37
CA PHE A 411 0.82 1.58 12.03
C PHE A 411 -0.28 0.50 11.93
N LYS A 412 -0.54 -0.24 13.01
CA LYS A 412 -1.58 -1.27 13.06
C LYS A 412 -2.68 -0.88 14.05
N VAL A 413 -3.71 -0.21 13.53
CA VAL A 413 -4.89 0.27 14.27
C VAL A 413 -6.18 0.13 13.46
N GLY A 414 -6.36 -1.00 12.77
CA GLY A 414 -7.56 -1.25 11.96
C GLY A 414 -7.43 -1.06 10.46
N GLY A 415 -6.19 -0.94 9.95
CA GLY A 415 -5.92 -0.71 8.53
C GLY A 415 -6.54 0.60 8.02
N ARG A 416 -7.29 0.53 6.92
CA ARG A 416 -8.03 1.67 6.34
C ARG A 416 -9.52 1.57 6.67
N LYS A 417 -9.84 1.34 7.95
CA LYS A 417 -11.19 0.96 8.43
C LYS A 417 -11.71 -0.34 7.78
N ASN A 418 -10.83 -1.31 7.57
CA ASN A 418 -11.18 -2.53 6.81
C ASN A 418 -10.66 -3.83 7.42
N ASP A 419 -9.90 -3.76 8.52
CA ASP A 419 -9.37 -4.94 9.20
C ASP A 419 -9.45 -4.80 10.73
N PRO A 420 -10.56 -5.22 11.36
CA PRO A 420 -10.74 -5.14 12.82
C PRO A 420 -9.77 -6.03 13.62
N ALA A 421 -9.01 -6.91 12.97
CA ALA A 421 -7.98 -7.73 13.60
C ALA A 421 -6.55 -7.17 13.44
N SER A 422 -6.37 -6.06 12.72
CA SER A 422 -5.07 -5.44 12.46
C SER A 422 -4.66 -4.48 13.56
N PHE A 423 -4.23 -5.06 14.69
CA PHE A 423 -3.66 -4.35 15.83
C PHE A 423 -2.31 -4.98 16.20
N VAL A 424 -1.43 -4.20 16.85
CA VAL A 424 -0.20 -4.71 17.46
C VAL A 424 -0.59 -5.48 18.72
N GLU A 425 -0.09 -6.71 18.84
CA GLU A 425 -0.32 -7.57 20.00
C GLU A 425 0.98 -8.20 20.47
N VAL A 426 1.81 -7.44 21.22
CA VAL A 426 3.05 -7.96 21.78
C VAL A 426 2.88 -8.21 23.28
N GLU A 427 2.85 -9.49 23.65
CA GLU A 427 2.80 -9.93 25.05
C GLU A 427 4.13 -9.63 25.77
N LYS A 428 4.05 -9.43 27.09
CA LYS A 428 5.23 -9.42 27.95
C LYS A 428 5.96 -10.77 27.90
N GLY A 429 7.26 -10.73 28.16
CA GLY A 429 8.13 -11.90 28.14
C GLY A 429 9.22 -11.76 27.10
N GLN A 430 9.63 -12.89 26.51
CA GLN A 430 10.69 -12.92 25.51
C GLN A 430 10.25 -12.21 24.23
N LEU A 431 11.06 -11.25 23.79
CA LEU A 431 10.90 -10.56 22.53
C LEU A 431 11.86 -11.14 21.48
N THR A 432 11.37 -11.17 20.25
CA THR A 432 12.10 -11.58 19.04
C THR A 432 12.00 -10.49 17.98
N PHE A 433 12.78 -10.59 16.91
CA PHE A 433 12.74 -9.63 15.80
C PHE A 433 11.32 -9.48 15.21
N ARG A 434 10.53 -10.55 15.25
CA ARG A 434 9.09 -10.54 14.95
C ARG A 434 8.32 -9.45 15.68
N ASN A 435 8.59 -9.26 16.97
CA ASN A 435 7.90 -8.27 17.78
C ASN A 435 8.32 -6.86 17.39
N ALA A 436 9.60 -6.61 17.07
CA ALA A 436 10.05 -5.33 16.55
C ALA A 436 9.42 -5.02 15.18
N ALA A 437 9.29 -6.03 14.32
CA ALA A 437 8.67 -5.89 13.00
C ALA A 437 7.14 -5.67 13.06
N ASP A 438 6.48 -6.15 14.12
CA ASP A 438 5.06 -5.89 14.41
C ASP A 438 4.84 -4.48 14.99
N LEU A 439 5.73 -4.03 15.89
CA LEU A 439 5.71 -2.68 16.47
C LEU A 439 5.98 -1.59 15.42
N TYR A 440 6.87 -1.84 14.46
CA TYR A 440 7.16 -0.93 13.36
C TYR A 440 7.01 -1.65 12.02
N LEU A 441 5.88 -1.44 11.32
CA LEU A 441 5.49 -2.24 10.15
C LEU A 441 6.35 -2.02 8.89
N TYR A 442 6.94 -0.84 8.73
CA TYR A 442 7.67 -0.48 7.51
C TYR A 442 9.19 -0.53 7.74
N PRO A 443 9.99 -1.15 6.86
CA PRO A 443 11.45 -1.14 6.95
C PRO A 443 12.03 0.22 6.50
N ASN A 444 11.44 1.33 6.95
CA ASN A 444 11.93 2.66 6.66
C ASN A 444 13.22 2.95 7.44
N THR A 445 14.18 3.62 6.81
CA THR A 445 15.38 4.10 7.49
C THR A 445 15.08 5.29 8.39
N LEU A 446 15.85 5.41 9.48
CA LEU A 446 15.74 6.53 10.41
C LEU A 446 16.34 7.79 9.78
N VAL A 447 15.60 8.88 9.80
CA VAL A 447 16.07 10.20 9.36
C VAL A 447 15.75 11.23 10.43
N VAL A 448 16.64 12.20 10.63
CA VAL A 448 16.46 13.27 11.61
C VAL A 448 16.32 14.60 10.89
N VAL A 449 15.30 15.37 11.29
CA VAL A 449 15.05 16.72 10.77
C VAL A 449 15.21 17.78 11.85
N LYS A 450 15.63 18.99 11.47
CA LYS A 450 15.60 20.21 12.27
C LYS A 450 14.26 20.89 12.07
N ALA A 451 13.45 20.93 13.12
CA ALA A 451 12.16 21.61 13.13
C ALA A 451 12.14 22.68 14.23
N SER A 452 11.59 23.84 13.91
CA SER A 452 11.29 24.88 14.91
C SER A 452 10.12 24.47 15.80
N GLY A 453 10.01 25.04 17.01
CA GLY A 453 8.86 24.77 17.88
C GLY A 453 7.52 25.11 17.24
N LYS A 454 7.49 26.09 16.32
CA LYS A 454 6.33 26.39 15.48
C LYS A 454 6.02 25.23 14.53
N GLU A 455 7.02 24.71 13.84
CA GLU A 455 6.84 23.57 12.92
C GLU A 455 6.43 22.29 13.65
N VAL A 456 6.98 22.03 14.84
CA VAL A 456 6.51 20.94 15.71
C VAL A 456 5.02 21.07 16.02
N LYS A 457 4.55 22.28 16.34
CA LYS A 457 3.11 22.52 16.54
C LYS A 457 2.30 22.26 15.27
N GLU A 458 2.73 22.78 14.13
CA GLU A 458 2.00 22.62 12.86
C GLU A 458 2.01 21.16 12.36
N TRP A 459 3.07 20.39 12.63
CA TRP A 459 3.11 18.94 12.40
C TRP A 459 2.01 18.24 13.21
N LEU A 460 1.95 18.51 14.52
CA LEU A 460 0.92 17.96 15.39
C LEU A 460 -0.49 18.40 14.99
N GLU A 461 -0.67 19.64 14.53
CA GLU A 461 -1.96 20.11 13.98
C GLU A 461 -2.37 19.33 12.72
N CYS A 462 -1.42 18.97 11.84
CA CYS A 462 -1.74 18.07 10.73
C CYS A 462 -2.13 16.68 11.23
N SER A 463 -1.35 16.09 12.15
CA SER A 463 -1.66 14.77 12.71
C SER A 463 -3.04 14.76 13.40
N ALA A 464 -3.44 15.86 14.05
CA ALA A 464 -4.78 16.02 14.63
C ALA A 464 -5.93 15.99 13.59
N GLY A 465 -5.65 16.02 12.28
CA GLY A 465 -6.62 15.76 11.20
C GLY A 465 -7.22 14.35 11.23
N GLN A 466 -6.61 13.42 12.00
CA GLN A 466 -7.13 12.08 12.28
C GLN A 466 -8.53 12.09 12.94
N PHE A 467 -8.93 13.19 13.56
CA PHE A 467 -10.18 13.27 14.31
C PHE A 467 -11.26 14.06 13.56
N ASN A 468 -12.49 13.56 13.59
CA ASN A 468 -13.66 14.38 13.24
C ASN A 468 -13.84 15.48 14.29
N GLN A 469 -14.46 16.59 13.88
CA GLN A 469 -14.89 17.60 14.85
C GLN A 469 -16.09 17.10 15.65
N ILE A 470 -16.02 17.19 16.98
CA ILE A 470 -17.13 16.89 17.88
C ILE A 470 -17.98 18.14 18.10
N ASP A 471 -19.24 18.08 17.70
CA ASP A 471 -20.24 19.10 18.03
C ASP A 471 -20.69 18.95 19.48
N VAL A 472 -20.22 19.88 20.31
CA VAL A 472 -20.53 19.95 21.74
C VAL A 472 -22.01 20.27 22.03
N ASN A 473 -22.80 20.63 21.02
CA ASN A 473 -24.23 20.93 21.17
C ASN A 473 -25.13 19.78 20.70
N SER A 474 -24.56 18.65 20.25
CA SER A 474 -25.29 17.50 19.73
C SER A 474 -25.20 16.30 20.67
N ALA A 475 -26.37 15.76 21.03
CA ALA A 475 -26.49 14.49 21.74
C ALA A 475 -26.57 13.26 20.81
N LYS A 476 -26.47 13.46 19.48
CA LYS A 476 -26.47 12.36 18.52
C LYS A 476 -25.14 11.62 18.55
N PRO A 477 -25.08 10.35 18.11
CA PRO A 477 -23.81 9.64 17.93
C PRO A 477 -22.87 10.37 16.96
N GLN A 478 -21.61 10.51 17.35
CA GLN A 478 -20.56 11.19 16.59
C GLN A 478 -19.32 10.30 16.54
N GLY A 479 -18.90 9.86 15.35
CA GLY A 479 -17.67 9.09 15.19
C GLY A 479 -16.44 9.98 15.43
N LEU A 480 -15.53 9.56 16.30
CA LEU A 480 -14.34 10.32 16.66
C LEU A 480 -13.27 10.27 15.55
N ILE A 481 -13.09 9.13 14.92
CA ILE A 481 -12.00 8.89 13.97
C ILE A 481 -12.44 9.26 12.54
N ASN A 482 -11.65 10.11 11.88
CA ASN A 482 -11.82 10.49 10.48
C ASN A 482 -11.26 9.42 9.55
N TRP A 483 -12.02 8.34 9.37
CA TRP A 483 -11.64 7.22 8.51
C TRP A 483 -11.67 7.55 7.01
N ASP A 484 -12.55 8.48 6.61
CA ASP A 484 -12.81 8.78 5.20
C ASP A 484 -11.77 9.75 4.63
N GLY A 485 -11.38 10.76 5.41
CA GLY A 485 -10.51 11.85 4.97
C GLY A 485 -9.08 11.80 5.49
N PHE A 486 -8.71 10.83 6.33
CA PHE A 486 -7.38 10.76 6.93
C PHE A 486 -6.85 9.32 6.99
N ARG A 487 -5.57 9.15 6.68
CA ARG A 487 -4.89 7.86 6.78
C ARG A 487 -4.20 7.73 8.13
N THR A 488 -4.46 6.64 8.86
CA THR A 488 -3.94 6.42 10.23
C THR A 488 -2.42 6.42 10.32
N TYR A 489 -1.73 5.94 9.28
CA TYR A 489 -0.28 6.04 9.23
C TYR A 489 0.23 7.48 9.12
N ASN A 490 -0.62 8.51 8.95
CA ASN A 490 -0.28 9.95 9.01
C ASN A 490 -0.53 10.59 10.38
N PHE A 491 -1.05 9.82 11.36
CA PHE A 491 -1.25 10.28 12.73
C PHE A 491 0.04 10.08 13.54
N ASP A 492 0.97 11.03 13.44
CA ASP A 492 2.20 10.99 14.22
C ASP A 492 1.96 11.49 15.66
N VAL A 493 2.47 10.72 16.62
CA VAL A 493 2.67 11.13 18.00
C VAL A 493 4.11 11.61 18.14
N ILE A 494 4.28 12.82 18.70
CA ILE A 494 5.62 13.39 18.96
C ILE A 494 5.97 13.26 20.44
N ASP A 495 6.92 12.40 20.76
CA ASP A 495 7.49 12.21 22.09
C ASP A 495 8.53 13.29 22.44
N GLY A 496 8.65 13.60 23.73
CA GLY A 496 9.50 14.66 24.27
C GLY A 496 8.79 16.00 24.50
N VAL A 497 7.55 16.14 24.01
CA VAL A 497 6.67 17.30 24.27
C VAL A 497 5.35 16.83 24.84
N ASN A 498 4.75 17.61 25.74
CA ASN A 498 3.42 17.31 26.29
C ASN A 498 2.35 18.18 25.62
N TYR A 499 1.22 17.64 25.22
CA TYR A 499 0.14 18.37 24.54
C TYR A 499 -1.25 17.75 24.74
N GLN A 500 -2.28 18.49 24.33
CA GLN A 500 -3.66 18.03 24.26
C GLN A 500 -4.23 18.27 22.86
N ILE A 501 -5.12 17.39 22.40
CA ILE A 501 -5.86 17.56 21.15
C ILE A 501 -7.32 17.90 21.47
N ASP A 502 -7.76 19.12 21.16
CA ASP A 502 -9.13 19.58 21.33
C ASP A 502 -9.98 19.29 20.09
N VAL A 503 -10.66 18.14 20.11
CA VAL A 503 -11.50 17.67 19.00
C VAL A 503 -12.83 18.43 18.88
N SER A 504 -13.16 19.35 19.80
CA SER A 504 -14.31 20.25 19.62
C SER A 504 -14.04 21.32 18.56
N GLN A 505 -12.77 21.60 18.28
CA GLN A 505 -12.35 22.59 17.28
C GLN A 505 -12.33 21.97 15.88
N PRO A 506 -12.59 22.78 14.83
CA PRO A 506 -12.40 22.33 13.45
C PRO A 506 -10.95 21.92 13.21
N ALA A 507 -10.71 21.03 12.24
CA ALA A 507 -9.37 20.67 11.82
C ALA A 507 -8.69 21.87 11.12
N ARG A 508 -7.40 22.07 11.39
CA ARG A 508 -6.59 23.09 10.72
C ARG A 508 -6.16 22.66 9.32
N TYR A 509 -5.82 21.40 9.18
CA TYR A 509 -5.34 20.77 7.95
C TYR A 509 -6.25 19.61 7.52
N ASP A 510 -6.21 19.29 6.23
CA ASP A 510 -6.81 18.05 5.69
C ASP A 510 -5.86 16.83 5.80
N GLY A 511 -6.27 15.69 5.25
CA GLY A 511 -5.46 14.46 5.23
C GLY A 511 -4.17 14.53 4.43
N GLU A 512 -4.01 15.56 3.59
CA GLU A 512 -2.82 15.86 2.82
C GLU A 512 -1.95 16.96 3.45
N CYS A 513 -2.23 17.32 4.71
CA CYS A 513 -1.60 18.43 5.41
C CYS A 513 -1.74 19.79 4.68
N GLN A 514 -2.78 19.96 3.85
CA GLN A 514 -3.09 21.25 3.24
C GLN A 514 -3.94 22.08 4.19
N LEU A 515 -3.60 23.37 4.30
CA LEU A 515 -4.26 24.28 5.23
C LEU A 515 -5.69 24.55 4.76
N ILE A 516 -6.68 24.18 5.58
CA ILE A 516 -8.11 24.37 5.29
C ILE A 516 -8.78 25.36 6.26
N ASN A 517 -8.17 25.60 7.43
CA ASN A 517 -8.69 26.58 8.39
C ASN A 517 -7.56 27.29 9.16
N GLU A 518 -7.21 28.49 8.72
CA GLU A 518 -6.11 29.29 9.29
C GLU A 518 -6.30 29.68 10.76
N LYS A 519 -7.54 29.68 11.26
CA LYS A 519 -7.88 30.09 12.63
C LYS A 519 -8.12 28.90 13.56
N ALA A 520 -8.23 27.70 13.01
CA ALA A 520 -8.35 26.48 13.78
C ALA A 520 -7.03 26.15 14.47
N GLU A 521 -7.15 25.65 15.70
CA GLU A 521 -6.03 25.18 16.51
C GLU A 521 -6.54 24.10 17.47
N ARG A 522 -6.21 22.84 17.20
CA ARG A 522 -6.56 21.69 18.04
C ARG A 522 -5.49 21.41 19.10
N ILE A 523 -4.23 21.71 18.81
CA ILE A 523 -3.11 21.43 19.72
C ILE A 523 -3.07 22.47 20.82
N LYS A 524 -3.46 22.05 22.03
CA LYS A 524 -3.47 22.88 23.24
C LYS A 524 -2.38 22.46 24.20
N ARG A 525 -1.94 23.43 25.01
CA ARG A 525 -0.98 23.21 26.12
C ARG A 525 0.29 22.48 25.67
N LEU A 526 0.79 22.77 24.46
CA LEU A 526 2.03 22.23 23.95
C LEU A 526 3.21 22.76 24.78
N THR A 527 3.90 21.85 25.46
CA THR A 527 4.99 22.18 26.39
C THR A 527 6.20 21.28 26.17
N PHE A 528 7.38 21.84 26.38
CA PHE A 528 8.67 21.14 26.42
C PHE A 528 9.29 21.38 27.81
N ASN A 529 9.70 20.32 28.50
CA ASN A 529 10.19 20.38 29.89
C ASN A 529 9.28 21.21 30.83
N GLY A 530 7.96 21.02 30.69
CA GLY A 530 6.94 21.68 31.51
C GLY A 530 6.68 23.16 31.20
N LYS A 531 7.39 23.76 30.23
CA LYS A 531 7.20 25.15 29.80
C LYS A 531 6.53 25.20 28.42
N PRO A 532 5.73 26.22 28.09
CA PRO A 532 5.24 26.41 26.72
C PRO A 532 6.38 26.32 25.71
N ILE A 533 6.17 25.60 24.62
CA ILE A 533 7.20 25.46 23.59
C ILE A 533 7.55 26.85 23.02
N ASP A 534 8.85 27.14 22.92
CA ASP A 534 9.30 28.35 22.23
C ASP A 534 9.16 28.12 20.72
N PRO A 535 8.36 28.92 19.99
CA PRO A 535 8.13 28.73 18.57
C PRO A 535 9.42 28.84 17.73
N ASN A 536 10.47 29.50 18.24
CA ASN A 536 11.73 29.69 17.53
C ASN A 536 12.83 28.72 18.00
N ALA A 537 12.61 27.93 19.05
CA ALA A 537 13.57 26.91 19.46
C ALA A 537 13.69 25.84 18.35
N THR A 538 14.91 25.36 18.12
CA THR A 538 15.19 24.29 17.15
C THR A 538 15.24 22.96 17.88
N PHE A 539 14.55 21.96 17.33
CA PHE A 539 14.51 20.59 17.80
C PHE A 539 15.04 19.66 16.72
N LEU A 540 15.71 18.59 17.13
CA LEU A 540 15.95 17.43 16.29
C LEU A 540 14.75 16.50 16.43
N VAL A 541 14.04 16.22 15.35
CA VAL A 541 12.92 15.28 15.35
C VAL A 541 13.36 14.01 14.63
N ALA A 542 13.51 12.93 15.38
CA ALA A 542 13.74 11.60 14.83
C ALA A 542 12.45 11.12 14.15
N THR A 543 12.57 10.68 12.90
CA THR A 543 11.46 10.17 12.09
C THR A 543 11.99 9.15 11.08
N ASN A 544 11.33 8.99 9.94
CA ASN A 544 11.73 8.09 8.88
C ASN A 544 11.95 8.78 7.54
N ASN A 545 12.60 8.10 6.60
CA ASN A 545 12.88 8.63 5.27
C ASN A 545 11.60 9.07 4.52
N TYR A 546 10.52 8.31 4.61
CA TYR A 546 9.24 8.66 3.98
C TYR A 546 8.74 10.03 4.45
N ARG A 547 8.76 10.30 5.76
CA ARG A 547 8.39 11.58 6.36
C ARG A 547 9.36 12.69 6.01
N ALA A 548 10.64 12.45 6.27
CA ALA A 548 11.67 13.46 6.17
C ALA A 548 11.81 14.01 4.74
N TYR A 549 11.78 13.13 3.73
CA TYR A 549 11.88 13.55 2.33
C TYR A 549 10.54 13.95 1.73
N GLY A 550 9.43 13.40 2.23
CA GLY A 550 8.08 13.65 1.70
C GLY A 550 7.66 15.12 1.74
N GLY A 551 8.20 15.93 2.66
CA GLY A 551 7.94 17.37 2.74
C GLY A 551 6.47 17.73 3.08
N LYS A 552 5.69 16.73 3.50
CA LYS A 552 4.25 16.87 3.75
C LYS A 552 3.95 17.53 5.09
N PHE A 553 4.71 17.19 6.14
CA PHE A 553 4.56 17.78 7.46
C PHE A 553 5.44 19.03 7.61
N ALA A 554 5.00 20.00 8.42
CA ALA A 554 5.82 21.17 8.73
C ALA A 554 7.15 20.72 9.38
N GLY A 555 8.27 21.36 8.98
CA GLY A 555 9.60 20.95 9.45
C GLY A 555 10.16 19.69 8.77
N THR A 556 9.57 19.25 7.66
CA THR A 556 10.10 18.17 6.80
C THR A 556 10.44 18.69 5.40
N GLY A 557 11.20 17.90 4.63
CA GLY A 557 11.80 18.28 3.36
C GLY A 557 13.32 18.42 3.46
N ASP A 558 14.00 18.40 2.32
CA ASP A 558 15.46 18.36 2.22
C ASP A 558 16.18 19.41 3.06
N GLN A 559 15.64 20.62 3.09
CA GLN A 559 16.20 21.75 3.83
C GLN A 559 16.18 21.56 5.35
N HIS A 560 15.36 20.66 5.86
CA HIS A 560 15.28 20.35 7.30
C HIS A 560 16.16 19.17 7.69
N ILE A 561 16.69 18.38 6.77
CA ILE A 561 17.40 17.15 7.13
C ILE A 561 18.69 17.50 7.89
N ALA A 562 18.77 17.04 9.15
CA ALA A 562 19.98 17.11 9.95
C ALA A 562 20.97 16.02 9.50
N PHE A 563 20.49 14.77 9.46
CA PHE A 563 21.21 13.64 8.90
C PHE A 563 20.23 12.50 8.57
N ALA A 564 20.67 11.59 7.70
CA ALA A 564 19.95 10.37 7.36
C ALA A 564 20.80 9.16 7.78
N SER A 565 20.22 8.29 8.60
CA SER A 565 20.86 7.04 9.03
C SER A 565 20.74 5.97 7.94
N PRO A 566 21.76 5.10 7.74
CA PRO A 566 21.59 3.90 6.94
C PRO A 566 20.71 2.84 7.63
N ASP A 567 20.46 2.97 8.95
CA ASP A 567 19.78 1.96 9.73
C ASP A 567 18.25 2.07 9.65
N GLU A 568 17.60 0.92 9.50
CA GLU A 568 16.14 0.78 9.56
C GLU A 568 15.61 1.01 10.98
N ASN A 569 14.44 1.64 11.11
CA ASN A 569 13.79 1.87 12.41
C ASN A 569 13.54 0.56 13.18
N ARG A 570 13.28 -0.55 12.48
CA ARG A 570 13.14 -1.89 13.09
C ARG A 570 14.43 -2.38 13.74
N SER A 571 15.56 -2.19 13.05
CA SER A 571 16.89 -2.54 13.56
C SER A 571 17.28 -1.66 14.73
N VAL A 572 16.98 -0.36 14.64
CA VAL A 572 17.14 0.59 15.76
C VAL A 572 16.32 0.15 16.98
N LEU A 573 15.05 -0.21 16.78
CA LEU A 573 14.17 -0.72 17.83
C LEU A 573 14.69 -2.04 18.43
N ALA A 574 15.09 -2.99 17.61
CA ALA A 574 15.63 -4.27 18.08
C ALA A 574 16.93 -4.09 18.89
N ALA A 575 17.82 -3.21 18.44
CA ALA A 575 19.05 -2.86 19.15
C ALA A 575 18.77 -2.16 20.48
N TYR A 576 17.80 -1.24 20.51
CA TYR A 576 17.34 -0.59 21.73
C TYR A 576 16.80 -1.60 22.75
N ILE A 577 15.89 -2.49 22.32
CA ILE A 577 15.33 -3.55 23.18
C ILE A 577 16.45 -4.45 23.73
N SER A 578 17.42 -4.81 22.88
CA SER A 578 18.56 -5.63 23.28
C SER A 578 19.41 -4.93 24.35
N ALA A 579 19.76 -3.67 24.12
CA ALA A 579 20.58 -2.88 25.03
C ALA A 579 19.88 -2.65 26.38
N GLU A 580 18.61 -2.28 26.37
CA GLU A 580 17.83 -2.05 27.59
C GLU A 580 17.60 -3.35 28.37
N THR A 581 17.34 -4.46 27.67
CA THR A 581 17.24 -5.78 28.33
C THR A 581 18.58 -6.16 28.98
N GLN A 582 19.71 -5.90 28.34
CA GLN A 582 21.04 -6.17 28.91
C GLN A 582 21.33 -5.31 30.15
N ARG A 583 20.89 -4.05 30.15
CA ARG A 583 21.12 -3.10 31.26
C ARG A 583 20.16 -3.29 32.42
N HIS A 584 18.89 -3.52 32.14
CA HIS A 584 17.79 -3.45 33.12
C HIS A 584 17.05 -4.79 33.29
N GLY A 585 17.36 -5.80 32.49
CA GLY A 585 16.74 -7.13 32.51
C GLY A 585 15.50 -7.27 31.63
N ALA A 586 14.82 -6.16 31.34
CA ALA A 586 13.72 -6.05 30.38
C ALA A 586 13.53 -4.59 29.94
N VAL A 587 12.84 -4.37 28.83
CA VAL A 587 12.24 -3.08 28.50
C VAL A 587 10.96 -2.86 29.30
N HIS A 588 10.70 -1.60 29.63
CA HIS A 588 9.50 -1.13 30.32
C HIS A 588 8.71 -0.20 29.38
N PRO A 589 7.77 -0.73 28.56
CA PRO A 589 7.13 0.03 27.49
C PRO A 589 5.99 0.92 28.01
N GLN A 590 6.19 1.63 29.11
CA GLN A 590 5.13 2.43 29.72
C GLN A 590 4.97 3.78 29.01
N ALA A 591 3.76 4.05 28.50
CA ALA A 591 3.36 5.35 27.99
C ALA A 591 3.53 6.45 29.06
N ASP A 592 4.18 7.55 28.70
CA ASP A 592 4.45 8.66 29.63
C ASP A 592 3.28 9.67 29.71
N ASN A 593 2.25 9.49 28.86
CA ASN A 593 1.07 10.33 28.74
C ASN A 593 1.40 11.74 28.23
N ASN A 594 2.41 11.85 27.37
CA ASN A 594 2.79 13.10 26.71
C ASN A 594 1.59 13.73 25.98
N TRP A 595 0.69 12.94 25.39
CA TRP A 595 -0.49 13.44 24.71
C TRP A 595 -1.80 12.84 25.22
N ARG A 596 -2.87 13.62 25.06
CA ARG A 596 -4.24 13.19 25.37
C ARG A 596 -5.28 13.99 24.60
N LEU A 597 -6.50 13.48 24.48
CA LEU A 597 -7.65 14.27 24.07
C LEU A 597 -8.03 15.28 25.17
N ALA A 598 -8.30 16.52 24.79
CA ALA A 598 -8.78 17.54 25.72
C ALA A 598 -10.21 17.20 26.18
N THR A 599 -10.49 17.44 27.45
CA THR A 599 -11.86 17.39 27.98
C THR A 599 -12.53 18.74 27.83
N PHE A 600 -13.82 18.77 27.53
CA PHE A 600 -14.58 20.00 27.32
C PHE A 600 -15.96 19.95 27.97
N SER A 601 -16.52 21.13 28.25
CA SER A 601 -17.86 21.26 28.84
C SER A 601 -18.92 21.20 27.74
N SER A 602 -19.97 20.43 27.96
CA SER A 602 -21.17 20.42 27.12
C SER A 602 -22.43 20.63 27.96
N LYS A 603 -23.45 21.25 27.35
CA LYS A 603 -24.79 21.36 27.93
C LYS A 603 -25.67 20.14 27.64
N GLN A 604 -25.21 19.23 26.79
CA GLN A 604 -25.91 18.02 26.36
C GLN A 604 -25.08 16.79 26.71
N PRO A 605 -25.71 15.61 26.93
CA PRO A 605 -24.96 14.37 27.01
C PRO A 605 -24.34 14.07 25.64
N LEU A 606 -23.00 14.06 25.56
CA LEU A 606 -22.30 13.75 24.33
C LEU A 606 -22.26 12.24 24.08
N ASP A 607 -22.36 11.86 22.81
CA ASP A 607 -22.26 10.48 22.38
C ASP A 607 -21.13 10.32 21.36
N ILE A 608 -19.89 10.26 21.86
CA ILE A 608 -18.67 10.17 21.05
C ILE A 608 -18.30 8.69 20.89
N ARG A 609 -18.19 8.21 19.65
CA ARG A 609 -17.98 6.81 19.28
C ARG A 609 -16.56 6.58 18.78
N PHE A 610 -15.91 5.56 19.30
CA PHE A 610 -14.54 5.13 18.95
C PHE A 610 -14.56 3.66 18.52
N GLU A 611 -14.01 3.37 17.34
CA GLU A 611 -13.88 2.01 16.80
C GLU A 611 -12.50 1.39 17.13
N THR A 612 -12.49 0.15 17.64
CA THR A 612 -11.26 -0.59 17.98
C THR A 612 -11.43 -2.11 17.80
N SER A 613 -10.39 -2.89 18.14
CA SER A 613 -10.40 -4.36 18.06
C SER A 613 -11.58 -4.97 18.82
N PRO A 614 -12.30 -5.95 18.24
CA PRO A 614 -13.42 -6.62 18.87
C PRO A 614 -13.02 -7.80 19.78
N SER A 615 -11.73 -7.98 20.04
CA SER A 615 -11.25 -9.15 20.78
C SER A 615 -11.55 -9.06 22.28
N ASP A 616 -11.68 -10.22 22.93
CA ASP A 616 -11.77 -10.29 24.40
C ASP A 616 -10.53 -9.67 25.07
N LYS A 617 -9.37 -9.83 24.43
CA LYS A 617 -8.11 -9.22 24.87
C LYS A 617 -8.19 -7.69 24.85
N ALA A 618 -8.73 -7.11 23.77
CA ALA A 618 -8.97 -5.67 23.69
C ALA A 618 -9.97 -5.20 24.75
N THR A 619 -11.06 -5.94 24.95
CA THR A 619 -12.05 -5.63 25.98
C THR A 619 -11.42 -5.59 27.39
N ALA A 620 -10.60 -6.57 27.73
CA ALA A 620 -9.88 -6.63 29.00
C ALA A 620 -8.88 -5.47 29.13
N PHE A 621 -8.10 -5.21 28.08
CA PHE A 621 -7.10 -4.13 28.07
C PHE A 621 -7.74 -2.76 28.23
N ILE A 622 -8.84 -2.48 27.52
CA ILE A 622 -9.58 -1.22 27.63
C ILE A 622 -10.09 -1.00 29.06
N LYS A 623 -10.63 -2.05 29.68
CA LYS A 623 -11.13 -1.97 31.06
C LYS A 623 -10.03 -1.60 32.07
N GLU A 624 -8.79 -2.05 31.84
CA GLU A 624 -7.65 -1.84 32.73
C GLU A 624 -6.90 -0.53 32.45
N HIS A 625 -6.78 -0.14 31.17
CA HIS A 625 -5.83 0.90 30.73
C HIS A 625 -6.47 2.13 30.09
N ALA A 626 -7.79 2.18 29.89
CA ALA A 626 -8.45 3.36 29.35
C ALA A 626 -8.30 4.56 30.29
N GLN A 627 -7.81 5.68 29.77
CA GLN A 627 -7.68 6.94 30.52
C GLN A 627 -9.01 7.69 30.66
N TYR A 628 -9.97 7.36 29.80
CA TYR A 628 -11.30 7.95 29.76
C TYR A 628 -12.33 6.89 30.15
N PRO A 629 -13.44 7.27 30.80
CA PRO A 629 -14.58 6.37 30.94
C PRO A 629 -15.05 5.91 29.55
N MET A 630 -15.12 4.60 29.35
CA MET A 630 -15.55 3.98 28.10
C MET A 630 -16.66 2.97 28.36
N THR A 631 -17.69 2.97 27.52
CA THR A 631 -18.80 2.01 27.56
C THR A 631 -18.89 1.29 26.21
N ALA A 632 -18.95 -0.05 26.22
CA ALA A 632 -19.11 -0.82 25.00
C ALA A 632 -20.54 -0.64 24.43
N GLU A 633 -20.64 -0.47 23.12
CA GLU A 633 -21.90 -0.18 22.41
C GLU A 633 -22.21 -1.18 21.29
N GLY A 634 -21.45 -2.27 21.22
CA GLY A 634 -21.59 -3.32 20.22
C GLY A 634 -20.52 -3.23 19.13
N HIS A 635 -20.89 -3.58 17.90
CA HIS A 635 -19.98 -3.64 16.76
C HIS A 635 -20.51 -2.84 15.59
N ASP A 636 -19.61 -2.28 14.78
CA ASP A 636 -19.97 -1.68 13.52
C ASP A 636 -20.20 -2.74 12.43
N ARG A 637 -20.58 -2.30 11.23
CA ARG A 637 -20.86 -3.20 10.09
C ARG A 637 -19.65 -3.97 9.58
N ILE A 638 -18.44 -3.50 9.85
CA ILE A 638 -17.17 -4.12 9.43
C ILE A 638 -16.70 -5.12 10.50
N GLY A 639 -17.20 -4.99 11.73
CA GLY A 639 -16.91 -5.86 12.86
C GLY A 639 -15.93 -5.23 13.87
N PHE A 640 -15.65 -3.94 13.79
CA PHE A 640 -14.95 -3.24 14.87
C PHE A 640 -15.84 -3.17 16.11
N ALA A 641 -15.27 -3.31 17.30
CA ALA A 641 -15.99 -2.96 18.51
C ALA A 641 -16.13 -1.43 18.59
N VAL A 642 -17.30 -0.97 19.00
CA VAL A 642 -17.60 0.45 19.17
C VAL A 642 -17.71 0.76 20.66
N TYR A 643 -16.93 1.72 21.13
CA TYR A 643 -16.99 2.24 22.48
C TYR A 643 -17.50 3.68 22.46
N ARG A 644 -18.39 4.02 23.40
CA ARG A 644 -18.68 5.41 23.75
C ARG A 644 -17.62 5.90 24.72
N ILE A 645 -16.93 7.00 24.37
CA ILE A 645 -15.89 7.64 25.19
C ILE A 645 -16.42 8.91 25.85
N ASP A 646 -16.16 9.09 27.15
CA ASP A 646 -16.53 10.31 27.88
C ASP A 646 -15.36 11.29 27.95
N LEU A 647 -15.48 12.40 27.20
CA LEU A 647 -14.54 13.52 27.19
C LEU A 647 -15.07 14.75 27.96
N SER A 648 -16.07 14.57 28.82
CA SER A 648 -16.63 15.67 29.60
C SER A 648 -15.61 16.17 30.63
N ALA A 649 -15.48 17.50 30.76
CA ALA A 649 -14.71 18.09 31.85
C ALA A 649 -15.35 17.74 33.21
N LYS A 650 -14.55 17.24 34.15
CA LYS A 650 -14.98 16.99 35.54
C LYS A 650 -15.13 18.28 36.33
#